data_AF-A0A953Z8I8-F1
#
_entry.id   AF-A0A953Z8I8-F1
#
_cell.length_a   1.000
_cell.length_b   1.000
_cell.length_c   1.000
_cell.angle_alpha   90.00
_cell.angle_beta   90.00
_cell.angle_gamma   90.00
#
_symmetry.space_group_name_H-M   'P 1'
#
loop_
_entity.id
_entity.type
_entity.pdbx_description
1 polymer ?
#
loop_
_entity_poly.entity_id
_entity_poly.type
_entity_poly.pdbx_seq_one_letter_code
_entity_poly.pdbx_strand_id
1 'polypeptide(L)'
;MIAEFCVALAALVAPQDLRLSGVHVRAGAERTWNADRVLAADGRVLPADAEPVEGTVTRNFVGRGYVFPGFVDAHAHLLGLGQSLEQVDLVGCRSYADVVELVRVRAAELEPGTWILGRGWDQNDWPSKRLPTHDELTSVVPDHPVVLTRIDGHALLANLAALDAAGIDETTESPPGGEILREDGLPTGVLVDRAMDLVRVHQPTLTREQIERALMAAQTECLRLGLTCVHDAGMPPEVLEVLRDLHTRGRWGLRVYVMLPASAEDEIRKGPWQTPDRVITVRAVKAYADGALGSRGAALLEPYADRPGSRGLMLTPREGLRRTAELCASHGFQMCVHAIGDAANRAVLDAFAAAEVDTRKARFRIEHAQVVHPDDFVRFRDQHVIPSMQPTHLTSDMPWAKDRLGPERIRGAYAWREFLALGLPVPFGSDFPVEGVDPLLGWYAAATTRSADGSEPEWRPEQRLSRREVLRGYTEYAAYAAFAEHDFGVIAPGRFADFTVYDRDLLTCSDDDLREARVLMTVVGGRIVYEVFDVGREPSPLSVSRVRRLVEELASDELGGRDTPSPGLDAAAMIIDAAFTKVGLTPMGDDGSLYHHYTASGRAIDSTGVRVRVEREAGSVTELRPGVDVRLWRPGRPIDDATFDVEIGPMRALPRGRASAPRLFSCAEDSPVWRVAGGREATLDNYMAGASPVLLVREGAVPDGKAKVTFTVPKARDVRVELSNLAAYLPGGEASDEFVLVTAHYDHIGIRLGGADDVVFNGADDNATGAAGVVALAEWFATSGLRLRRSVAFVCFSGEEKGLLGSRAFAERPPIDLDKVCAVVNLEMLGRPEPGKRYYAWITGPELSDFAERVAPAFRRNGVDLVGFELADALFGASDNLPFAARGVVAHSISAGYMHDDYHGPDDEVDRIDVGHMTQVLQAIRDAVIDLADSEDRPSFSDQGEQWLERRRQK
;
A
#
# COMPACT_ATOMS: atom_id res chain seq x y z
N MET A 1 -3.21 -12.38 -3.67
CA MET A 1 -3.40 -11.00 -3.15
C MET A 1 -4.22 -10.12 -4.11
N ILE A 2 -5.21 -10.65 -4.84
CA ILE A 2 -6.07 -9.87 -5.76
C ILE A 2 -7.56 -9.94 -5.34
N ALA A 3 -7.90 -10.73 -4.31
CA ALA A 3 -9.29 -11.04 -3.96
C ALA A 3 -10.01 -10.03 -3.04
N GLU A 4 -9.38 -8.94 -2.59
CA GLU A 4 -10.03 -7.99 -1.65
C GLU A 4 -10.10 -6.52 -2.11
N PHE A 5 -9.80 -6.21 -3.36
CA PHE A 5 -10.11 -4.89 -3.94
C PHE A 5 -11.19 -5.01 -5.02
N CYS A 6 -12.36 -5.51 -4.61
CA CYS A 6 -13.59 -5.27 -5.36
C CYS A 6 -13.97 -3.78 -5.20
N VAL A 7 -13.36 -2.91 -6.01
CA VAL A 7 -14.03 -1.65 -6.36
C VAL A 7 -15.33 -2.06 -7.02
N ALA A 8 -16.44 -1.78 -6.34
CA ALA A 8 -17.76 -1.91 -6.91
C ALA A 8 -17.85 -0.96 -8.12
N LEU A 9 -17.47 -1.45 -9.30
CA LEU A 9 -17.92 -0.91 -10.58
C LEU A 9 -19.42 -1.21 -10.69
N ALA A 10 -20.20 -0.51 -9.86
CA ALA A 10 -21.59 -0.22 -10.14
C ALA A 10 -21.67 0.30 -11.58
N ALA A 11 -22.77 -0.01 -12.29
CA ALA A 11 -23.00 0.44 -13.67
C ALA A 11 -22.47 1.86 -13.87
N LEU A 12 -21.61 2.07 -14.88
CA LEU A 12 -21.00 3.37 -15.14
C LEU A 12 -22.13 4.39 -15.25
N VAL A 13 -22.27 5.23 -14.22
CA VAL A 13 -23.26 6.31 -14.18
C VAL A 13 -22.93 7.25 -15.35
N ALA A 14 -23.95 7.91 -15.90
CA ALA A 14 -23.80 8.93 -16.94
C ALA A 14 -22.70 9.96 -16.57
N PRO A 15 -22.08 10.64 -17.56
CA PRO A 15 -21.11 11.70 -17.30
C PRO A 15 -21.62 12.64 -16.21
N GLN A 16 -20.80 12.89 -15.19
CA GLN A 16 -21.13 13.80 -14.11
C GLN A 16 -20.42 15.13 -14.35
N ASP A 17 -21.09 16.23 -14.02
CA ASP A 17 -20.40 17.52 -13.93
C ASP A 17 -19.40 17.44 -12.78
N LEU A 18 -18.14 17.71 -13.06
CA LEU A 18 -17.01 17.45 -12.19
C LEU A 18 -16.15 18.70 -12.03
N ARG A 19 -15.85 19.06 -10.78
CA ARG A 19 -14.88 20.08 -10.41
C ARG A 19 -13.74 19.47 -9.62
N LEU A 20 -12.53 19.55 -10.16
CA LEU A 20 -11.29 19.35 -9.41
C LEU A 20 -10.79 20.73 -8.96
N SER A 21 -10.54 20.94 -7.66
CA SER A 21 -10.04 22.21 -7.12
C SER A 21 -8.82 21.99 -6.22
N GLY A 22 -8.05 23.06 -5.96
CA GLY A 22 -6.82 22.96 -5.17
C GLY A 22 -5.79 22.05 -5.84
N VAL A 23 -5.72 22.07 -7.17
CA VAL A 23 -4.84 21.23 -7.99
C VAL A 23 -3.81 22.05 -8.74
N HIS A 24 -2.68 21.43 -9.08
CA HIS A 24 -1.73 21.96 -10.04
C HIS A 24 -1.96 21.33 -11.41
N VAL A 25 -2.42 22.13 -12.38
CA VAL A 25 -2.79 21.60 -13.69
C VAL A 25 -1.61 21.68 -14.66
N ARG A 26 -1.20 20.53 -15.18
CA ARG A 26 -0.25 20.35 -16.28
C ARG A 26 -1.06 20.08 -17.55
N ALA A 27 -1.53 21.14 -18.22
CA ALA A 27 -2.53 21.00 -19.30
C ALA A 27 -2.02 20.37 -20.61
N GLY A 28 -0.73 20.11 -20.72
CA GLY A 28 -0.01 19.56 -21.86
C GLY A 28 1.47 19.83 -21.70
N ALA A 29 2.32 19.40 -22.64
CA ALA A 29 3.77 19.53 -22.48
C ALA A 29 4.24 21.00 -22.47
N GLU A 30 3.63 21.85 -23.30
CA GLU A 30 3.93 23.29 -23.39
C GLU A 30 2.73 24.18 -23.04
N ARG A 31 1.62 23.57 -22.58
CA ARG A 31 0.35 24.29 -22.43
C ARG A 31 0.16 24.76 -20.99
N THR A 32 -0.06 26.06 -20.83
CA THR A 32 -0.33 26.69 -19.52
C THR A 32 -1.81 26.61 -19.16
N TRP A 33 -2.09 26.43 -17.87
CA TRP A 33 -3.43 26.50 -17.30
C TRP A 33 -3.40 27.42 -16.08
N ASN A 34 -4.04 28.58 -16.20
CA ASN A 34 -3.94 29.64 -15.19
C ASN A 34 -5.08 29.56 -14.19
N ALA A 35 -5.24 28.39 -13.57
CA ALA A 35 -6.17 28.15 -12.49
C ALA A 35 -5.74 26.92 -11.68
N ASP A 36 -6.07 26.92 -10.40
CA ASP A 36 -5.90 25.79 -9.48
C ASP A 36 -7.11 24.83 -9.52
N ARG A 37 -7.86 24.85 -10.62
CA ARG A 37 -9.08 24.07 -10.82
C ARG A 37 -9.26 23.60 -12.25
N VAL A 38 -9.94 22.48 -12.42
CA VAL A 38 -10.47 21.98 -13.70
C VAL A 38 -11.96 21.71 -13.53
N LEU A 39 -12.78 22.25 -14.43
CA LEU A 39 -14.22 22.01 -14.46
C LEU A 39 -14.56 21.24 -15.73
N ALA A 40 -15.42 20.24 -15.61
CA ALA A 40 -15.96 19.46 -16.71
C ALA A 40 -17.48 19.37 -16.60
N ALA A 41 -18.16 19.45 -17.75
CA ALA A 41 -19.59 19.24 -17.87
C ALA A 41 -19.88 18.45 -19.16
N ASP A 42 -20.88 17.57 -19.12
CA ASP A 42 -21.23 16.68 -20.25
C ASP A 42 -20.00 15.91 -20.81
N GLY A 43 -19.09 15.53 -19.91
CA GLY A 43 -17.85 14.83 -20.24
C GLY A 43 -16.78 15.65 -20.96
N ARG A 44 -16.92 16.98 -21.02
CA ARG A 44 -15.95 17.89 -21.65
C ARG A 44 -15.40 18.93 -20.68
N VAL A 45 -14.14 19.31 -20.88
CA VAL A 45 -13.46 20.39 -20.15
C VAL A 45 -14.13 21.73 -20.48
N LEU A 46 -14.41 22.54 -19.46
CA LEU A 46 -14.90 23.91 -19.58
C LEU A 46 -13.75 24.93 -19.50
N PRO A 47 -13.96 26.19 -19.92
CA PRO A 47 -13.03 27.29 -19.65
C PRO A 47 -12.65 27.40 -18.16
N ALA A 48 -11.42 27.81 -17.86
CA ALA A 48 -10.92 27.88 -16.48
C ALA A 48 -11.70 28.87 -15.57
N ASP A 49 -12.31 29.88 -16.20
CA ASP A 49 -13.16 30.91 -15.59
C ASP A 49 -14.64 30.52 -15.52
N ALA A 50 -15.03 29.34 -16.01
CA ALA A 50 -16.40 28.85 -15.89
C ALA A 50 -16.75 28.55 -14.43
N GLU A 51 -18.02 28.76 -14.09
CA GLU A 51 -18.57 28.50 -12.76
C GLU A 51 -19.34 27.17 -12.73
N PRO A 52 -19.25 26.40 -11.63
CA PRO A 52 -19.96 25.13 -11.50
C PRO A 52 -21.47 25.36 -11.41
N VAL A 53 -22.25 24.46 -11.97
CA VAL A 53 -23.71 24.43 -11.80
C VAL A 53 -24.09 23.63 -10.55
N GLU A 54 -25.31 23.83 -10.06
CA GLU A 54 -25.83 23.07 -8.91
C GLU A 54 -25.80 21.56 -9.17
N GLY A 55 -25.28 20.78 -8.21
CA GLY A 55 -25.10 19.33 -8.35
C GLY A 55 -23.74 18.87 -8.90
N THR A 56 -22.86 19.80 -9.28
CA THR A 56 -21.47 19.48 -9.69
C THR A 56 -20.73 18.72 -8.58
N VAL A 57 -20.22 17.53 -8.91
CA VAL A 57 -19.37 16.76 -8.01
C VAL A 57 -18.02 17.46 -7.86
N THR A 58 -17.66 17.81 -6.63
CA THR A 58 -16.40 18.51 -6.35
C THR A 58 -15.41 17.59 -5.63
N ARG A 59 -14.14 17.66 -6.03
CA ARG A 59 -12.98 17.01 -5.38
C ARG A 59 -11.91 18.06 -5.13
N ASN A 60 -11.50 18.25 -3.87
CA ASN A 60 -10.56 19.31 -3.49
C ASN A 60 -9.21 18.74 -3.03
N PHE A 61 -8.14 18.97 -3.78
CA PHE A 61 -6.85 18.33 -3.55
C PHE A 61 -5.92 19.08 -2.59
N VAL A 62 -6.32 20.24 -2.04
CA VAL A 62 -5.55 21.05 -1.07
C VAL A 62 -4.07 21.22 -1.47
N GLY A 63 -3.80 21.43 -2.76
CA GLY A 63 -2.48 21.62 -3.35
C GLY A 63 -1.68 20.35 -3.66
N ARG A 64 -2.24 19.15 -3.46
CA ARG A 64 -1.50 17.86 -3.60
C ARG A 64 -1.74 17.10 -4.89
N GLY A 65 -2.74 17.49 -5.66
CA GLY A 65 -3.09 16.84 -6.91
C GLY A 65 -2.43 17.52 -8.09
N TYR A 66 -1.59 16.79 -8.83
CA TYR A 66 -1.05 17.24 -10.10
C TYR A 66 -1.85 16.61 -11.22
N VAL A 67 -2.63 17.42 -11.94
CA VAL A 67 -3.54 16.96 -12.99
C VAL A 67 -2.82 17.01 -14.33
N PHE A 68 -2.66 15.86 -14.97
CA PHE A 68 -2.12 15.70 -16.32
C PHE A 68 -3.24 15.36 -17.30
N PRO A 69 -3.07 15.57 -18.61
CA PRO A 69 -3.97 14.99 -19.60
C PRO A 69 -3.93 13.47 -19.41
N GLY A 70 -5.06 12.79 -19.59
CA GLY A 70 -5.13 11.35 -19.46
C GLY A 70 -4.05 10.65 -20.26
N PHE A 71 -3.31 9.74 -19.61
CA PHE A 71 -2.23 9.01 -20.29
C PHE A 71 -2.82 7.97 -21.25
N VAL A 72 -2.12 7.78 -22.36
CA VAL A 72 -2.48 6.88 -23.45
C VAL A 72 -1.35 5.89 -23.66
N ASP A 73 -1.66 4.60 -23.60
CA ASP A 73 -0.75 3.58 -24.09
C ASP A 73 -0.96 3.41 -25.60
N ALA A 74 0.04 3.81 -26.39
CA ALA A 74 -0.09 3.83 -27.84
C ALA A 74 0.08 2.47 -28.52
N HIS A 75 0.41 1.40 -27.78
CA HIS A 75 0.53 0.04 -28.30
C HIS A 75 0.45 -0.99 -27.18
N ALA A 76 -0.63 -1.76 -27.11
CA ALA A 76 -0.76 -2.84 -26.14
C ALA A 76 -1.76 -3.92 -26.55
N HIS A 77 -1.96 -4.93 -25.69
CA HIS A 77 -2.84 -6.07 -25.93
C HIS A 77 -3.79 -6.32 -24.74
N LEU A 78 -5.01 -5.77 -24.76
CA LEU A 78 -5.95 -5.79 -23.63
C LEU A 78 -6.41 -7.19 -23.24
N LEU A 79 -6.81 -8.01 -24.21
CA LEU A 79 -7.20 -9.39 -23.90
C LEU A 79 -6.02 -10.18 -23.32
N GLY A 80 -4.82 -9.97 -23.86
CA GLY A 80 -3.60 -10.58 -23.36
C GLY A 80 -3.30 -10.21 -21.91
N LEU A 81 -3.45 -8.94 -21.54
CA LEU A 81 -3.34 -8.47 -20.15
C LEU A 81 -4.38 -9.15 -19.25
N GLY A 82 -5.64 -9.18 -19.68
CA GLY A 82 -6.70 -9.83 -18.91
C GLY A 82 -6.43 -11.31 -18.65
N GLN A 83 -5.92 -12.02 -19.67
CA GLN A 83 -5.50 -13.40 -19.54
C GLN A 83 -4.29 -13.56 -18.63
N SER A 84 -3.26 -12.70 -18.73
CA SER A 84 -2.06 -12.81 -17.89
C SER A 84 -2.36 -12.63 -16.40
N LEU A 85 -3.36 -11.80 -16.06
CA LEU A 85 -3.84 -11.64 -14.68
C LEU A 85 -4.54 -12.89 -14.10
N GLU A 86 -4.94 -13.84 -14.95
CA GLU A 86 -5.60 -15.11 -14.57
C GLU A 86 -4.72 -16.36 -14.78
N GLN A 87 -3.59 -16.21 -15.47
CA GLN A 87 -2.64 -17.28 -15.79
C GLN A 87 -1.52 -17.38 -14.76
N VAL A 88 -0.69 -18.43 -14.87
CA VAL A 88 0.54 -18.51 -14.08
C VAL A 88 1.50 -17.41 -14.54
N ASP A 89 1.74 -16.43 -13.66
CA ASP A 89 2.73 -15.39 -13.88
C ASP A 89 4.14 -15.93 -13.64
N LEU A 90 4.98 -15.86 -14.67
CA LEU A 90 6.36 -16.35 -14.67
C LEU A 90 7.37 -15.20 -14.75
N VAL A 91 6.90 -13.93 -14.72
CA VAL A 91 7.77 -12.76 -14.74
C VAL A 91 8.64 -12.75 -13.48
N GLY A 92 9.94 -12.52 -13.66
CA GLY A 92 10.90 -12.45 -12.54
C GLY A 92 11.40 -13.79 -12.01
N CYS A 93 10.94 -14.93 -12.55
CA CYS A 93 11.53 -16.24 -12.26
C CYS A 93 13.04 -16.24 -12.59
N ARG A 94 13.87 -16.66 -11.64
CA ARG A 94 15.34 -16.64 -11.77
C ARG A 94 15.91 -17.98 -12.21
N SER A 95 15.07 -19.01 -12.33
CA SER A 95 15.44 -20.32 -12.85
C SER A 95 14.27 -21.06 -13.49
N TYR A 96 14.57 -22.11 -14.28
CA TYR A 96 13.53 -23.01 -14.80
C TYR A 96 12.83 -23.80 -13.69
N ALA A 97 13.55 -24.10 -12.59
CA ALA A 97 12.95 -24.76 -11.43
C ALA A 97 11.86 -23.90 -10.77
N ASP A 98 12.04 -22.57 -10.73
CA ASP A 98 11.00 -21.64 -10.23
C ASP A 98 9.74 -21.73 -11.09
N VAL A 99 9.92 -21.78 -12.43
CA VAL A 99 8.82 -21.94 -13.39
C VAL A 99 8.08 -23.25 -13.14
N VAL A 100 8.81 -24.37 -13.02
CA VAL A 100 8.21 -25.69 -12.77
C VAL A 100 7.44 -25.71 -11.45
N GLU A 101 7.96 -25.09 -10.40
CA GLU A 101 7.29 -25.05 -9.09
C GLU A 101 6.00 -24.24 -9.12
N LEU A 102 5.98 -23.06 -9.79
CA LEU A 102 4.76 -22.27 -9.94
C LEU A 102 3.68 -23.02 -10.72
N VAL A 103 4.07 -23.74 -11.78
CA VAL A 103 3.14 -24.58 -12.54
C VAL A 103 2.64 -25.75 -11.69
N ARG A 104 3.52 -26.38 -10.89
CA ARG A 104 3.13 -27.46 -9.97
C ARG A 104 2.10 -27.00 -8.95
N VAL A 105 2.31 -25.82 -8.35
CA VAL A 105 1.35 -25.21 -7.42
C VAL A 105 0.01 -24.98 -8.12
N ARG A 106 0.02 -24.45 -9.34
CA ARG A 106 -1.21 -24.25 -10.12
C ARG A 106 -1.91 -25.55 -10.46
N ALA A 107 -1.16 -26.59 -10.85
CA ALA A 107 -1.71 -27.89 -11.19
C ALA A 107 -2.48 -28.53 -10.03
N ALA A 108 -2.00 -28.34 -8.78
CA ALA A 108 -2.65 -28.89 -7.59
C ALA A 108 -4.05 -28.33 -7.30
N GLU A 109 -4.43 -27.21 -7.94
CA GLU A 109 -5.74 -26.57 -7.80
C GLU A 109 -6.72 -26.96 -8.91
N LEU A 110 -6.28 -27.73 -9.90
CA LEU A 110 -7.03 -28.01 -11.12
C LEU A 110 -7.30 -29.52 -11.28
N GLU A 111 -8.44 -29.84 -11.90
CA GLU A 111 -8.76 -31.22 -12.26
C GLU A 111 -7.81 -31.73 -13.36
N PRO A 112 -7.36 -33.00 -13.30
CA PRO A 112 -6.53 -33.62 -14.33
C PRO A 112 -7.08 -33.42 -15.75
N GLY A 113 -6.20 -33.19 -16.71
CA GLY A 113 -6.53 -32.90 -18.11
C GLY A 113 -6.89 -31.44 -18.39
N THR A 114 -7.02 -30.58 -17.36
CA THR A 114 -7.20 -29.14 -17.55
C THR A 114 -5.91 -28.51 -18.06
N TRP A 115 -6.00 -27.70 -19.13
CA TRP A 115 -4.86 -26.97 -19.68
C TRP A 115 -4.34 -25.92 -18.70
N ILE A 116 -3.03 -25.91 -18.47
CA ILE A 116 -2.35 -24.89 -17.67
C ILE A 116 -1.62 -23.94 -18.61
N LEU A 117 -2.03 -22.68 -18.55
CA LEU A 117 -1.43 -21.60 -19.33
C LEU A 117 -0.63 -20.69 -18.39
N GLY A 118 0.57 -20.33 -18.83
CA GLY A 118 1.42 -19.36 -18.13
C GLY A 118 2.13 -18.46 -19.12
N ARG A 119 2.63 -17.32 -18.63
CA ARG A 119 3.39 -16.36 -19.43
C ARG A 119 4.46 -15.69 -18.59
N GLY A 120 5.57 -15.32 -19.22
CA GLY A 120 6.52 -14.36 -18.65
C GLY A 120 7.91 -14.90 -18.37
N TRP A 121 8.16 -16.18 -18.68
CA TRP A 121 9.49 -16.74 -18.49
C TRP A 121 10.48 -16.08 -19.45
N ASP A 122 11.68 -15.76 -18.94
CA ASP A 122 12.81 -15.31 -19.74
C ASP A 122 14.09 -16.04 -19.30
N GLN A 123 14.61 -16.90 -20.18
CA GLN A 123 15.86 -17.59 -19.91
C GLN A 123 17.07 -16.65 -19.80
N ASN A 124 17.00 -15.42 -20.33
CA ASN A 124 18.07 -14.45 -20.20
C ASN A 124 18.31 -14.03 -18.75
N ASP A 125 17.28 -14.12 -17.90
CA ASP A 125 17.35 -13.83 -16.46
C ASP A 125 17.90 -14.99 -15.64
N TRP A 126 18.11 -16.16 -16.27
CA TRP A 126 18.57 -17.37 -15.60
C TRP A 126 20.10 -17.50 -15.68
N PRO A 127 20.75 -18.08 -14.65
CA PRO A 127 22.20 -18.32 -14.68
C PRO A 127 22.68 -19.14 -15.89
N SER A 128 21.88 -20.08 -16.39
CA SER A 128 22.26 -20.95 -17.52
C SER A 128 22.16 -20.25 -18.87
N LYS A 129 21.27 -19.26 -19.02
CA LYS A 129 20.87 -18.63 -20.28
C LYS A 129 20.41 -19.59 -21.38
N ARG A 130 20.15 -20.86 -21.04
CA ARG A 130 19.71 -21.89 -21.99
C ARG A 130 18.20 -21.94 -22.04
N LEU A 131 17.67 -22.19 -23.25
CA LEU A 131 16.25 -22.51 -23.39
C LEU A 131 15.94 -23.81 -22.64
N PRO A 132 14.76 -23.91 -21.99
CA PRO A 132 14.36 -25.10 -21.23
C PRO A 132 13.96 -26.27 -22.15
N THR A 133 13.87 -27.48 -21.58
CA THR A 133 13.24 -28.65 -22.22
C THR A 133 12.00 -29.08 -21.44
N HIS A 134 11.08 -29.79 -22.09
CA HIS A 134 9.82 -30.20 -21.48
C HIS A 134 9.98 -31.24 -20.35
N ASP A 135 11.12 -31.92 -20.23
CA ASP A 135 11.28 -33.12 -19.41
C ASP A 135 10.92 -32.91 -17.94
N GLU A 136 11.43 -31.82 -17.34
CA GLU A 136 11.19 -31.51 -15.93
C GLU A 136 9.71 -31.14 -15.68
N LEU A 137 9.14 -30.33 -16.56
CA LEU A 137 7.74 -29.93 -16.52
C LEU A 137 6.80 -31.12 -16.69
N THR A 138 7.10 -32.02 -17.63
CA THR A 138 6.39 -33.28 -17.85
C THR A 138 6.47 -34.19 -16.64
N SER A 139 7.65 -34.31 -16.00
CA SER A 139 7.82 -35.18 -14.84
C SER A 139 7.04 -34.69 -13.61
N VAL A 140 6.91 -33.37 -13.44
CA VAL A 140 6.23 -32.78 -12.28
C VAL A 140 4.73 -32.63 -12.50
N VAL A 141 4.31 -32.38 -13.75
CA VAL A 141 2.92 -32.18 -14.15
C VAL A 141 2.57 -33.05 -15.36
N PRO A 142 2.49 -34.39 -15.20
CA PRO A 142 2.22 -35.31 -16.31
C PRO A 142 0.75 -35.32 -16.74
N ASP A 143 -0.17 -35.04 -15.81
CA ASP A 143 -1.61 -35.23 -16.02
C ASP A 143 -2.31 -33.99 -16.62
N HIS A 144 -1.57 -32.92 -16.92
CA HIS A 144 -2.11 -31.70 -17.50
C HIS A 144 -1.33 -31.29 -18.74
N PRO A 145 -1.98 -30.90 -19.84
CA PRO A 145 -1.32 -30.16 -20.92
C PRO A 145 -0.86 -28.79 -20.39
N VAL A 146 0.43 -28.47 -20.55
CA VAL A 146 1.01 -27.19 -20.11
C VAL A 146 1.57 -26.43 -21.30
N VAL A 147 1.23 -25.15 -21.41
CA VAL A 147 1.81 -24.23 -22.40
C VAL A 147 2.21 -22.91 -21.73
N LEU A 148 3.51 -22.62 -21.75
CA LEU A 148 4.10 -21.44 -21.11
C LEU A 148 4.68 -20.52 -22.18
N THR A 149 4.10 -19.35 -22.36
CA THR A 149 4.58 -18.37 -23.34
C THR A 149 5.75 -17.58 -22.78
N ARG A 150 6.83 -17.44 -23.57
CA ARG A 150 7.99 -16.60 -23.23
C ARG A 150 7.55 -15.14 -23.08
N ILE A 151 8.27 -14.35 -22.29
CA ILE A 151 7.95 -12.93 -22.03
C ILE A 151 7.69 -12.12 -23.31
N ASP A 152 8.50 -12.33 -24.36
CA ASP A 152 8.39 -11.64 -25.66
C ASP A 152 7.22 -12.12 -26.53
N GLY A 153 6.52 -13.19 -26.15
CA GLY A 153 5.42 -13.75 -26.93
C GLY A 153 5.81 -14.49 -28.21
N HIS A 154 7.11 -14.60 -28.54
CA HIS A 154 7.63 -15.21 -29.77
C HIS A 154 8.13 -16.65 -29.60
N ALA A 155 8.02 -17.20 -28.39
CA ALA A 155 8.24 -18.61 -28.12
C ALA A 155 7.25 -19.13 -27.07
N LEU A 156 7.02 -20.44 -27.09
CA LEU A 156 6.35 -21.15 -25.99
C LEU A 156 7.11 -22.42 -25.62
N LEU A 157 6.97 -22.85 -24.37
CA LEU A 157 7.36 -24.15 -23.87
C LEU A 157 6.09 -24.98 -23.65
N ALA A 158 6.00 -26.12 -24.32
CA ALA A 158 4.93 -27.11 -24.18
C ALA A 158 5.47 -28.37 -23.48
N ASN A 159 4.73 -28.89 -22.49
CA ASN A 159 5.06 -30.20 -21.93
C ASN A 159 4.66 -31.34 -22.87
N LEU A 160 5.03 -32.59 -22.54
CA LEU A 160 4.76 -33.74 -23.40
C LEU A 160 3.26 -33.95 -23.64
N ALA A 161 2.42 -33.79 -22.61
CA ALA A 161 0.97 -33.91 -22.76
C ALA A 161 0.38 -32.89 -23.77
N ALA A 162 0.92 -31.67 -23.82
CA ALA A 162 0.54 -30.65 -24.80
C ALA A 162 1.07 -30.95 -26.21
N LEU A 163 2.30 -31.49 -26.33
CA LEU A 163 2.86 -31.94 -27.61
C LEU A 163 2.07 -33.12 -28.19
N ASP A 164 1.72 -34.10 -27.35
CA ASP A 164 0.90 -35.26 -27.72
C ASP A 164 -0.49 -34.84 -28.18
N ALA A 165 -1.13 -33.90 -27.47
CA ALA A 165 -2.41 -33.33 -27.87
C ALA A 165 -2.35 -32.63 -29.23
N ALA A 166 -1.20 -32.06 -29.59
CA ALA A 166 -0.93 -31.42 -30.87
C ALA A 166 -0.39 -32.38 -31.96
N GLY A 167 -0.11 -33.64 -31.60
CA GLY A 167 0.48 -34.63 -32.51
C GLY A 167 1.89 -34.28 -32.97
N ILE A 168 2.68 -33.57 -32.15
CA ILE A 168 4.06 -33.18 -32.47
C ILE A 168 5.05 -34.24 -31.98
N ASP A 169 5.85 -34.78 -32.90
CA ASP A 169 6.83 -35.85 -32.65
C ASP A 169 8.19 -35.61 -33.35
N GLU A 170 9.06 -36.62 -33.37
CA GLU A 170 10.36 -36.58 -34.05
C GLU A 170 10.26 -36.39 -35.58
N THR A 171 9.11 -36.70 -36.18
CA THR A 171 8.88 -36.63 -37.63
C THR A 171 8.23 -35.32 -38.07
N THR A 172 7.70 -34.53 -37.14
CA THR A 172 6.97 -33.30 -37.43
C THR A 172 7.88 -32.20 -37.99
N GLU A 173 7.64 -31.71 -39.20
CA GLU A 173 8.44 -30.65 -39.81
C GLU A 173 8.11 -29.25 -39.22
N SER A 174 9.10 -28.37 -39.16
CA SER A 174 8.86 -26.96 -38.77
C SER A 174 8.11 -26.22 -39.89
N PRO A 175 7.05 -25.45 -39.58
CA PRO A 175 6.28 -24.75 -40.59
C PRO A 175 7.07 -23.55 -41.16
N PRO A 176 6.78 -23.09 -42.40
CA PRO A 176 7.39 -21.89 -42.95
C PRO A 176 7.17 -20.65 -42.06
N GLY A 177 8.26 -20.08 -41.54
CA GLY A 177 8.22 -18.92 -40.63
C GLY A 177 8.08 -19.28 -39.15
N GLY A 178 8.38 -20.52 -38.76
CA GLY A 178 8.51 -20.96 -37.38
C GLY A 178 9.56 -22.07 -37.25
N GLU A 179 9.99 -22.35 -36.01
CA GLU A 179 10.99 -23.38 -35.71
C GLU A 179 10.54 -24.22 -34.50
N ILE A 180 10.58 -25.55 -34.64
CA ILE A 180 10.47 -26.49 -33.51
C ILE A 180 11.90 -26.81 -33.08
N LEU A 181 12.30 -26.39 -31.87
CA LEU A 181 13.64 -26.64 -31.37
C LEU A 181 13.81 -28.10 -30.97
N ARG A 182 14.90 -28.71 -31.41
CA ARG A 182 15.18 -30.14 -31.24
C ARG A 182 16.53 -30.39 -30.56
N GLU A 183 16.57 -31.38 -29.68
CA GLU A 183 17.80 -31.97 -29.13
C GLU A 183 17.83 -33.47 -29.47
N ASP A 184 18.94 -33.95 -30.04
CA ASP A 184 19.10 -35.32 -30.54
C ASP A 184 17.96 -35.82 -31.47
N GLY A 185 17.33 -34.89 -32.20
CA GLY A 185 16.23 -35.15 -33.14
C GLY A 185 14.84 -35.10 -32.50
N LEU A 186 14.72 -35.09 -31.18
CA LEU A 186 13.46 -35.02 -30.45
C LEU A 186 13.02 -33.57 -30.20
N PRO A 187 11.72 -33.25 -30.25
CA PRO A 187 11.22 -31.93 -29.87
C PRO A 187 11.56 -31.62 -28.41
N THR A 188 12.20 -30.49 -28.15
CA THR A 188 12.48 -30.03 -26.78
C THR A 188 11.23 -29.53 -26.03
N GLY A 189 10.13 -29.31 -26.76
CA GLY A 189 8.95 -28.60 -26.28
C GLY A 189 9.01 -27.09 -26.48
N VAL A 190 10.12 -26.52 -26.94
CA VAL A 190 10.17 -25.09 -27.29
C VAL A 190 9.82 -24.88 -28.76
N LEU A 191 8.79 -24.07 -29.02
CA LEU A 191 8.31 -23.71 -30.35
C LEU A 191 8.41 -22.19 -30.54
N VAL A 192 8.91 -21.76 -31.70
CA VAL A 192 9.19 -20.35 -32.02
C VAL A 192 8.32 -19.87 -33.19
N ASP A 193 7.77 -18.65 -33.05
CA ASP A 193 6.92 -17.99 -34.04
C ASP A 193 5.79 -18.88 -34.56
N ARG A 194 5.66 -19.12 -35.88
CA ARG A 194 4.54 -19.90 -36.45
C ARG A 194 4.51 -21.36 -36.00
N ALA A 195 5.58 -21.89 -35.43
CA ALA A 195 5.54 -23.23 -34.85
C ALA A 195 4.63 -23.28 -33.62
N MET A 196 4.47 -22.16 -32.89
CA MET A 196 3.60 -22.05 -31.72
C MET A 196 2.14 -22.38 -32.05
N ASP A 197 1.70 -22.06 -33.27
CA ASP A 197 0.33 -22.28 -33.73
C ASP A 197 -0.03 -23.77 -33.80
N LEU A 198 0.96 -24.65 -33.99
CA LEU A 198 0.76 -26.10 -33.96
C LEU A 198 0.21 -26.59 -32.62
N VAL A 199 0.56 -25.92 -31.52
CA VAL A 199 0.03 -26.25 -30.18
C VAL A 199 -1.18 -25.40 -29.83
N ARG A 200 -1.18 -24.11 -30.17
CA ARG A 200 -2.24 -23.16 -29.78
C ARG A 200 -3.63 -23.55 -30.29
N VAL A 201 -3.74 -24.13 -31.48
CA VAL A 201 -5.03 -24.54 -32.05
C VAL A 201 -5.72 -25.66 -31.25
N HIS A 202 -4.98 -26.37 -30.39
CA HIS A 202 -5.51 -27.40 -29.50
C HIS A 202 -5.91 -26.87 -28.12
N GLN A 203 -5.54 -25.62 -27.80
CA GLN A 203 -5.95 -24.99 -26.54
C GLN A 203 -7.46 -24.73 -26.53
N PRO A 204 -8.13 -24.81 -25.37
CA PRO A 204 -9.53 -24.44 -25.25
C PRO A 204 -9.74 -22.99 -25.69
N THR A 205 -10.65 -22.77 -26.64
CA THR A 205 -11.08 -21.42 -27.02
C THR A 205 -11.78 -20.77 -25.83
N LEU A 206 -11.47 -19.51 -25.57
CA LEU A 206 -12.14 -18.77 -24.50
C LEU A 206 -13.65 -18.67 -24.78
N THR A 207 -14.46 -18.91 -23.76
CA THR A 207 -15.88 -18.58 -23.83
C THR A 207 -16.07 -17.06 -23.79
N ARG A 208 -17.23 -16.59 -24.24
CA ARG A 208 -17.59 -15.17 -24.19
C ARG A 208 -17.47 -14.60 -22.77
N GLU A 209 -17.86 -15.37 -21.76
CA GLU A 209 -17.80 -14.97 -20.34
C GLU A 209 -16.36 -14.84 -19.85
N GLN A 210 -15.44 -15.68 -20.35
CA GLN A 210 -14.01 -15.56 -20.04
C GLN A 210 -13.39 -14.34 -20.72
N ILE A 211 -13.75 -14.06 -21.97
CA ILE A 211 -13.33 -12.83 -22.67
C ILE A 211 -13.83 -11.59 -21.91
N GLU A 212 -15.10 -11.57 -21.50
CA GLU A 212 -15.67 -10.46 -20.71
C GLU A 212 -14.91 -10.25 -19.40
N ARG A 213 -14.61 -11.32 -18.67
CA ARG A 213 -13.87 -11.25 -17.41
C ARG A 213 -12.45 -10.72 -17.61
N ALA A 214 -11.72 -11.26 -18.57
CA ALA A 214 -10.37 -10.83 -18.91
C ALA A 214 -10.33 -9.34 -19.30
N LEU A 215 -11.25 -8.90 -20.17
CA LEU A 215 -11.36 -7.49 -20.56
C LEU A 215 -11.64 -6.59 -19.35
N MET A 216 -12.56 -6.97 -18.46
CA MET A 216 -12.87 -6.19 -17.26
C MET A 216 -11.67 -6.10 -16.29
N ALA A 217 -10.89 -7.18 -16.16
CA ALA A 217 -9.66 -7.17 -15.37
C ALA A 217 -8.61 -6.22 -15.98
N ALA A 218 -8.39 -6.30 -17.30
CA ALA A 218 -7.48 -5.42 -18.03
C ALA A 218 -7.89 -3.94 -17.91
N GLN A 219 -9.18 -3.63 -18.06
CA GLN A 219 -9.72 -2.27 -17.87
C GLN A 219 -9.41 -1.76 -16.46
N THR A 220 -9.69 -2.58 -15.44
CA THR A 220 -9.48 -2.19 -14.04
C THR A 220 -8.03 -1.82 -13.79
N GLU A 221 -7.09 -2.64 -14.29
CA GLU A 221 -5.66 -2.39 -14.11
C GLU A 221 -5.18 -1.14 -14.87
N CYS A 222 -5.61 -0.98 -16.13
CA CYS A 222 -5.27 0.21 -16.92
C CYS A 222 -5.74 1.50 -16.24
N LEU A 223 -7.00 1.54 -15.79
CA LEU A 223 -7.59 2.71 -15.14
C LEU A 223 -6.92 3.01 -13.79
N ARG A 224 -6.57 1.97 -13.02
CA ARG A 224 -5.83 2.08 -11.75
C ARG A 224 -4.46 2.72 -11.93
N LEU A 225 -3.80 2.42 -13.04
CA LEU A 225 -2.48 2.95 -13.40
C LEU A 225 -2.53 4.26 -14.18
N GLY A 226 -3.70 4.91 -14.26
CA GLY A 226 -3.83 6.24 -14.83
C GLY A 226 -3.95 6.26 -16.35
N LEU A 227 -4.13 5.12 -17.01
CA LEU A 227 -4.41 5.06 -18.44
C LEU A 227 -5.88 5.41 -18.70
N THR A 228 -6.10 6.33 -19.63
CA THR A 228 -7.43 6.75 -20.10
C THR A 228 -7.74 6.22 -21.49
N CYS A 229 -6.71 5.85 -22.26
CA CYS A 229 -6.84 5.23 -23.56
C CYS A 229 -5.74 4.19 -23.79
N VAL A 230 -6.09 3.13 -24.54
CA VAL A 230 -5.17 2.11 -25.02
C VAL A 230 -5.37 1.91 -26.52
N HIS A 231 -4.28 1.80 -27.28
CA HIS A 231 -4.33 1.35 -28.67
C HIS A 231 -4.11 -0.16 -28.72
N ASP A 232 -5.19 -0.92 -28.89
CA ASP A 232 -5.15 -2.38 -28.88
C ASP A 232 -4.68 -2.94 -30.23
N ALA A 233 -3.52 -3.61 -30.21
CA ALA A 233 -2.83 -4.09 -31.38
C ALA A 233 -3.30 -5.50 -31.78
N GLY A 234 -4.24 -5.57 -32.73
CA GLY A 234 -4.66 -6.83 -33.35
C GLY A 234 -5.91 -7.46 -32.72
N MET A 235 -6.81 -6.67 -32.13
CA MET A 235 -8.06 -7.15 -31.54
C MET A 235 -8.90 -7.95 -32.56
N PRO A 236 -9.16 -9.24 -32.31
CA PRO A 236 -10.01 -10.03 -33.18
C PRO A 236 -11.47 -9.53 -33.18
N PRO A 237 -12.21 -9.66 -34.30
CA PRO A 237 -13.60 -9.21 -34.40
C PRO A 237 -14.51 -9.74 -33.29
N GLU A 238 -14.33 -10.99 -32.86
CA GLU A 238 -15.10 -11.61 -31.78
C GLU A 238 -14.87 -10.95 -30.41
N VAL A 239 -13.65 -10.49 -30.13
CA VAL A 239 -13.30 -9.75 -28.90
C VAL A 239 -13.88 -8.34 -28.96
N LEU A 240 -13.81 -7.71 -30.14
CA LEU A 240 -14.41 -6.41 -30.41
C LEU A 240 -15.94 -6.43 -30.22
N GLU A 241 -16.61 -7.52 -30.58
CA GLU A 241 -18.05 -7.67 -30.31
C GLU A 241 -18.37 -7.71 -28.81
N VAL A 242 -17.58 -8.44 -28.01
CA VAL A 242 -17.74 -8.47 -26.55
C VAL A 242 -17.47 -7.10 -25.94
N LEU A 243 -16.42 -6.41 -26.39
CA LEU A 243 -16.09 -5.05 -25.96
C LEU A 243 -17.24 -4.07 -26.25
N ARG A 244 -17.84 -4.14 -27.44
CA ARG A 244 -19.00 -3.32 -27.83
C ARG A 244 -20.23 -3.61 -26.98
N ASP A 245 -20.49 -4.87 -26.67
CA ASP A 245 -21.58 -5.29 -25.79
C ASP A 245 -21.38 -4.77 -24.36
N LEU A 246 -20.16 -4.89 -23.80
CA LEU A 246 -19.80 -4.32 -22.51
C LEU A 246 -20.01 -2.80 -22.45
N HIS A 247 -19.60 -2.09 -23.50
CA HIS A 247 -19.83 -0.65 -23.62
C HIS A 247 -21.32 -0.32 -23.69
N THR A 248 -22.09 -1.05 -24.50
CA THR A 248 -23.55 -0.87 -24.62
C THR A 248 -24.27 -1.13 -23.29
N ARG A 249 -23.78 -2.06 -22.48
CA ARG A 249 -24.27 -2.36 -21.12
C ARG A 249 -23.77 -1.38 -20.05
N GLY A 250 -23.01 -0.34 -20.41
CA GLY A 250 -22.46 0.62 -19.45
C GLY A 250 -21.45 0.00 -18.47
N ARG A 251 -20.74 -1.06 -18.89
CA ARG A 251 -19.71 -1.74 -18.09
C ARG A 251 -18.29 -1.37 -18.53
N TRP A 252 -18.14 -0.77 -19.71
CA TRP A 252 -16.85 -0.34 -20.27
C TRP A 252 -16.70 1.18 -20.33
N GLY A 253 -15.57 1.68 -19.86
CA GLY A 253 -15.24 3.11 -19.74
C GLY A 253 -13.84 3.50 -20.24
N LEU A 254 -12.88 2.58 -20.38
CA LEU A 254 -11.56 2.86 -20.95
C LEU A 254 -11.67 3.16 -22.46
N ARG A 255 -10.98 4.17 -23.00
CA ARG A 255 -10.99 4.40 -24.45
C ARG A 255 -10.12 3.39 -25.18
N VAL A 256 -10.60 2.82 -26.28
CA VAL A 256 -9.86 1.84 -27.07
C VAL A 256 -9.77 2.27 -28.52
N TYR A 257 -8.54 2.47 -28.99
CA TYR A 257 -8.23 2.62 -30.42
C TYR A 257 -7.84 1.25 -30.97
N VAL A 258 -8.75 0.64 -31.70
CA VAL A 258 -8.65 -0.76 -32.13
C VAL A 258 -7.89 -0.85 -33.45
N MET A 259 -6.84 -1.68 -33.43
CA MET A 259 -6.18 -2.18 -34.63
C MET A 259 -6.73 -3.57 -34.94
N LEU A 260 -7.46 -3.74 -36.04
CA LEU A 260 -7.91 -5.06 -36.50
C LEU A 260 -6.71 -5.90 -36.97
N PRO A 261 -6.73 -7.24 -36.83
CA PRO A 261 -5.69 -8.06 -37.44
C PRO A 261 -5.74 -7.95 -38.96
N ALA A 262 -4.59 -7.93 -39.64
CA ALA A 262 -4.51 -7.84 -41.11
C ALA A 262 -5.25 -8.97 -41.86
N SER A 263 -5.54 -10.09 -41.18
CA SER A 263 -6.35 -11.19 -41.70
C SER A 263 -7.85 -10.89 -41.76
N ALA A 264 -8.36 -9.88 -41.04
CA ALA A 264 -9.78 -9.50 -41.01
C ALA A 264 -10.17 -8.63 -42.22
N GLU A 265 -9.83 -9.05 -43.44
CA GLU A 265 -10.07 -8.26 -44.66
C GLU A 265 -11.53 -7.84 -44.83
N ASP A 266 -12.49 -8.70 -44.48
CA ASP A 266 -13.91 -8.39 -44.59
C ASP A 266 -14.34 -7.23 -43.68
N GLU A 267 -13.78 -7.15 -42.45
CA GLU A 267 -14.03 -6.01 -41.56
C GLU A 267 -13.34 -4.75 -42.07
N ILE A 268 -12.12 -4.86 -42.62
CA ILE A 268 -11.40 -3.73 -43.21
C ILE A 268 -12.20 -3.15 -44.39
N ARG A 269 -12.83 -4.00 -45.21
CA ARG A 269 -13.65 -3.55 -46.35
C ARG A 269 -14.93 -2.84 -45.94
N LYS A 270 -15.42 -3.02 -44.72
CA LYS A 270 -16.59 -2.28 -44.17
C LYS A 270 -16.25 -0.83 -43.81
N GLY A 271 -14.96 -0.50 -43.71
CA GLY A 271 -14.51 0.84 -43.35
C GLY A 271 -14.46 1.10 -41.84
N PRO A 272 -13.79 2.19 -41.42
CA PRO A 272 -13.61 2.52 -40.02
C PRO A 272 -14.93 3.04 -39.39
N TRP A 273 -15.07 2.84 -38.08
CA TRP A 273 -16.21 3.34 -37.31
C TRP A 273 -15.80 3.68 -35.87
N GLN A 274 -16.63 4.44 -35.17
CA GLN A 274 -16.40 4.80 -33.76
C GLN A 274 -17.72 4.98 -33.02
N THR A 275 -17.71 4.83 -31.69
CA THR A 275 -18.85 5.20 -30.85
C THR A 275 -18.98 6.73 -30.76
N PRO A 276 -20.18 7.29 -30.54
CA PRO A 276 -20.37 8.76 -30.46
C PRO A 276 -19.53 9.44 -29.37
N ASP A 277 -19.29 8.76 -28.25
CA ASP A 277 -18.46 9.22 -27.13
C ASP A 277 -16.97 8.92 -27.29
N ARG A 278 -16.58 8.30 -28.41
CA ARG A 278 -15.21 7.83 -28.73
C ARG A 278 -14.60 6.89 -27.69
N VAL A 279 -15.41 6.12 -26.97
CA VAL A 279 -14.90 5.04 -26.12
C VAL A 279 -14.34 3.90 -26.97
N ILE A 280 -14.93 3.60 -28.12
CA ILE A 280 -14.37 2.62 -29.08
C ILE A 280 -14.18 3.30 -30.43
N THR A 281 -12.96 3.23 -30.97
CA THR A 281 -12.63 3.69 -32.32
C THR A 281 -11.93 2.57 -33.07
N VAL A 282 -12.51 2.10 -34.18
CA VAL A 282 -11.94 1.07 -35.05
C VAL A 282 -11.47 1.74 -36.33
N ARG A 283 -10.15 1.95 -36.43
CA ARG A 283 -9.56 2.71 -37.56
C ARG A 283 -8.15 2.29 -37.94
N ALA A 284 -7.58 1.29 -37.28
CA ALA A 284 -6.26 0.78 -37.61
C ALA A 284 -6.27 -0.71 -37.95
N VAL A 285 -5.18 -1.17 -38.54
CA VAL A 285 -4.91 -2.57 -38.86
C VAL A 285 -3.50 -2.92 -38.40
N LYS A 286 -3.36 -3.98 -37.59
CA LYS A 286 -2.08 -4.52 -37.13
C LYS A 286 -1.56 -5.57 -38.12
N ALA A 287 -0.33 -5.38 -38.58
CA ALA A 287 0.42 -6.35 -39.40
C ALA A 287 1.79 -6.63 -38.77
N TYR A 288 2.48 -7.68 -39.25
CA TYR A 288 3.80 -8.10 -38.76
C TYR A 288 4.80 -8.22 -39.90
N ALA A 289 5.99 -7.65 -39.76
CA ALA A 289 7.07 -7.80 -40.73
C ALA A 289 8.05 -8.91 -40.30
N ASP A 290 8.45 -8.94 -39.03
CA ASP A 290 9.45 -9.84 -38.45
C ASP A 290 9.13 -10.28 -37.00
N GLY A 291 10.04 -11.02 -36.36
CA GLY A 291 9.95 -11.43 -34.95
C GLY A 291 10.60 -10.45 -33.98
N ALA A 292 11.04 -10.93 -32.81
CA ALA A 292 11.69 -10.12 -31.76
C ALA A 292 13.22 -10.25 -31.70
N LEU A 293 13.86 -9.25 -31.10
CA LEU A 293 15.33 -9.21 -30.99
C LEU A 293 15.88 -10.31 -30.04
N GLY A 294 15.23 -10.51 -28.89
CA GLY A 294 15.68 -11.44 -27.85
C GLY A 294 15.74 -12.90 -28.30
N SER A 295 14.70 -13.37 -28.99
CA SER A 295 14.57 -14.70 -29.61
C SER A 295 15.32 -14.84 -30.95
N ARG A 296 15.97 -13.77 -31.43
CA ARG A 296 16.67 -13.69 -32.72
C ARG A 296 15.77 -13.87 -33.95
N GLY A 297 14.49 -13.51 -33.81
CA GLY A 297 13.50 -13.51 -34.89
C GLY A 297 13.47 -12.20 -35.70
N ALA A 298 13.95 -11.08 -35.14
CA ALA A 298 13.98 -9.80 -35.83
C ALA A 298 14.86 -9.82 -37.09
N ALA A 299 14.34 -9.29 -38.21
CA ALA A 299 15.01 -9.41 -39.49
C ALA A 299 16.09 -8.33 -39.66
N LEU A 300 17.35 -8.76 -39.71
CA LEU A 300 18.52 -7.87 -39.76
C LEU A 300 19.15 -7.83 -41.16
N LEU A 301 19.69 -6.67 -41.55
CA LEU A 301 20.41 -6.49 -42.82
C LEU A 301 21.71 -7.31 -42.83
N GLU A 302 22.37 -7.35 -41.68
CA GLU A 302 23.56 -8.15 -41.42
C GLU A 302 23.30 -9.23 -40.37
N PRO A 303 24.06 -10.34 -40.36
CA PRO A 303 23.85 -11.42 -39.38
C PRO A 303 23.90 -10.95 -37.92
N TYR A 304 23.18 -11.64 -37.03
CA TYR A 304 23.31 -11.45 -35.58
C TYR A 304 24.76 -11.61 -35.13
N ALA A 305 25.24 -10.69 -34.29
CA ALA A 305 26.65 -10.69 -33.85
C ALA A 305 27.00 -11.93 -33.01
N ASP A 306 26.02 -12.47 -32.28
CA ASP A 306 26.15 -13.66 -31.43
C ASP A 306 25.57 -14.94 -32.06
N ARG A 307 25.01 -14.87 -33.27
CA ARG A 307 24.54 -16.03 -34.04
C ARG A 307 24.95 -15.86 -35.52
N PRO A 308 26.24 -16.09 -35.84
CA PRO A 308 26.74 -15.97 -37.21
C PRO A 308 25.91 -16.80 -38.20
N GLY A 309 25.63 -16.22 -39.37
CA GLY A 309 24.84 -16.85 -40.42
C GLY A 309 23.31 -16.71 -40.29
N SER A 310 22.79 -16.31 -39.13
CA SER A 310 21.36 -15.99 -38.97
C SER A 310 21.10 -14.49 -39.14
N ARG A 311 20.08 -14.15 -39.92
CA ARG A 311 19.59 -12.77 -40.14
C ARG A 311 18.16 -12.57 -39.60
N GLY A 312 17.67 -13.49 -38.78
CA GLY A 312 16.27 -13.51 -38.32
C GLY A 312 15.29 -13.92 -39.42
N LEU A 313 14.01 -13.57 -39.24
CA LEU A 313 12.90 -14.08 -40.04
C LEU A 313 12.00 -12.95 -40.54
N MET A 314 11.76 -12.92 -41.86
CA MET A 314 10.66 -12.14 -42.43
C MET A 314 9.37 -12.96 -42.35
N LEU A 315 8.45 -12.58 -41.47
CA LEU A 315 7.17 -13.26 -41.29
C LEU A 315 6.22 -12.99 -42.46
N THR A 316 6.17 -11.74 -42.91
CA THR A 316 5.36 -11.32 -44.06
C THR A 316 6.27 -10.82 -45.18
N PRO A 317 6.19 -11.40 -46.39
CA PRO A 317 6.92 -10.91 -47.54
C PRO A 317 6.54 -9.46 -47.90
N ARG A 318 7.46 -8.72 -48.51
CA ARG A 318 7.27 -7.32 -48.97
C ARG A 318 5.99 -7.10 -49.77
N GLU A 319 5.67 -8.04 -50.65
CA GLU A 319 4.45 -7.99 -51.47
C GLU A 319 3.17 -8.13 -50.61
N GLY A 320 3.20 -8.93 -49.54
CA GLY A 320 2.10 -9.01 -48.58
C GLY A 320 1.91 -7.70 -47.84
N LEU A 321 3.01 -7.10 -47.36
CA LEU A 321 2.98 -5.79 -46.70
C LEU A 321 2.39 -4.70 -47.62
N ARG A 322 2.80 -4.67 -48.89
CA ARG A 322 2.29 -3.74 -49.90
C ARG A 322 0.78 -3.91 -50.11
N ARG A 323 0.30 -5.15 -50.26
CA ARG A 323 -1.15 -5.43 -50.45
C ARG A 323 -1.98 -4.98 -49.25
N THR A 324 -1.51 -5.24 -48.04
CA THR A 324 -2.21 -4.78 -46.83
C THR A 324 -2.22 -3.25 -46.75
N ALA A 325 -1.12 -2.58 -47.11
CA ALA A 325 -1.05 -1.12 -47.17
C ALA A 325 -2.08 -0.53 -48.15
N GLU A 326 -2.19 -1.12 -49.35
CA GLU A 326 -3.19 -0.73 -50.36
C GLU A 326 -4.62 -0.97 -49.88
N LEU A 327 -4.87 -2.10 -49.24
CA LEU A 327 -6.18 -2.42 -48.65
C LEU A 327 -6.58 -1.40 -47.59
N CYS A 328 -5.66 -1.07 -46.68
CA CYS A 328 -5.91 -0.09 -45.63
C CYS A 328 -6.17 1.29 -46.21
N ALA A 329 -5.29 1.76 -47.11
CA ALA A 329 -5.41 3.09 -47.71
C ALA A 329 -6.70 3.25 -48.53
N SER A 330 -7.10 2.22 -49.29
CA SER A 330 -8.32 2.25 -50.11
C SER A 330 -9.62 2.28 -49.29
N HIS A 331 -9.59 1.83 -48.04
CA HIS A 331 -10.77 1.79 -47.15
C HIS A 331 -10.66 2.77 -45.97
N GLY A 332 -9.65 3.65 -45.96
CA GLY A 332 -9.51 4.70 -44.95
C GLY A 332 -8.97 4.24 -43.59
N PHE A 333 -8.36 3.06 -43.53
CA PHE A 333 -7.68 2.52 -42.35
C PHE A 333 -6.21 2.96 -42.29
N GLN A 334 -5.72 3.16 -41.07
CA GLN A 334 -4.29 3.27 -40.77
C GLN A 334 -3.66 1.87 -40.73
N MET A 335 -2.50 1.67 -41.34
CA MET A 335 -1.72 0.45 -41.17
C MET A 335 -0.65 0.66 -40.09
N CYS A 336 -0.58 -0.26 -39.14
CA CYS A 336 0.37 -0.30 -38.02
C CYS A 336 1.16 -1.60 -38.11
N VAL A 337 2.47 -1.54 -38.37
CA VAL A 337 3.27 -2.73 -38.69
C VAL A 337 4.33 -2.97 -37.63
N HIS A 338 4.31 -4.13 -36.98
CA HIS A 338 5.43 -4.61 -36.16
C HIS A 338 6.68 -4.75 -37.03
N ALA A 339 7.72 -3.98 -36.72
CA ALA A 339 9.05 -4.13 -37.32
C ALA A 339 10.16 -3.78 -36.31
N ILE A 340 10.86 -4.80 -35.82
CA ILE A 340 11.95 -4.60 -34.85
C ILE A 340 13.29 -4.45 -35.57
N GLY A 341 13.64 -5.37 -36.46
CA GLY A 341 14.94 -5.40 -37.13
C GLY A 341 15.09 -4.33 -38.21
N ASP A 342 16.33 -3.95 -38.52
CA ASP A 342 16.62 -2.91 -39.51
C ASP A 342 16.21 -3.31 -40.94
N ALA A 343 16.26 -4.60 -41.29
CA ALA A 343 15.77 -5.08 -42.58
C ALA A 343 14.24 -5.05 -42.67
N ALA A 344 13.55 -5.33 -41.55
CA ALA A 344 12.10 -5.26 -41.46
C ALA A 344 11.60 -3.82 -41.60
N ASN A 345 12.20 -2.88 -40.85
CA ASN A 345 11.90 -1.45 -40.96
C ASN A 345 12.05 -0.96 -42.41
N ARG A 346 13.17 -1.31 -43.06
CA ARG A 346 13.40 -1.01 -44.48
C ARG A 346 12.34 -1.61 -45.39
N ALA A 347 11.97 -2.87 -45.17
CA ALA A 347 10.96 -3.55 -45.98
C ALA A 347 9.56 -2.91 -45.86
N VAL A 348 9.19 -2.42 -44.68
CA VAL A 348 7.91 -1.70 -44.47
C VAL A 348 7.93 -0.35 -45.17
N LEU A 349 9.00 0.44 -45.04
CA LEU A 349 9.18 1.71 -45.75
C LEU A 349 9.17 1.54 -47.27
N ASP A 350 9.73 0.44 -47.78
CA ASP A 350 9.68 0.09 -49.19
C ASP A 350 8.25 -0.27 -49.63
N ALA A 351 7.51 -1.02 -48.81
CA ALA A 351 6.14 -1.41 -49.09
C ALA A 351 5.18 -0.20 -49.11
N PHE A 352 5.33 0.73 -48.18
CA PHE A 352 4.52 1.97 -48.15
C PHE A 352 4.80 2.85 -49.36
N ALA A 353 6.07 3.03 -49.74
CA ALA A 353 6.43 3.75 -50.95
C ALA A 353 5.88 3.08 -52.22
N ALA A 354 5.95 1.75 -52.31
CA ALA A 354 5.47 0.99 -53.46
C ALA A 354 3.93 0.97 -53.58
N ALA A 355 3.21 1.09 -52.46
CA ALA A 355 1.75 1.21 -52.43
C ALA A 355 1.25 2.63 -52.79
N GLU A 356 2.16 3.59 -53.02
CA GLU A 356 1.87 4.99 -53.35
C GLU A 356 0.88 5.66 -52.36
N VAL A 357 0.94 5.25 -51.08
CA VAL A 357 0.05 5.77 -50.05
C VAL A 357 0.49 7.15 -49.59
N ASP A 358 -0.46 8.09 -49.48
CA ASP A 358 -0.26 9.32 -48.71
C ASP A 358 -0.30 8.99 -47.21
N THR A 359 0.84 8.52 -46.72
CA THR A 359 1.12 8.16 -45.33
C THR A 359 0.98 9.33 -44.37
N ARG A 360 1.11 10.59 -44.82
CA ARG A 360 0.83 11.77 -43.98
C ARG A 360 -0.66 11.84 -43.64
N LYS A 361 -1.53 11.59 -44.63
CA LYS A 361 -2.98 11.54 -44.43
C LYS A 361 -3.42 10.26 -43.71
N ALA A 362 -2.84 9.13 -44.08
CA ALA A 362 -3.18 7.82 -43.53
C ALA A 362 -2.55 7.55 -42.15
N ARG A 363 -1.56 8.37 -41.75
CA ARG A 363 -0.78 8.27 -40.49
C ARG A 363 -0.18 6.88 -40.29
N PHE A 364 0.30 6.21 -41.34
CA PHE A 364 0.84 4.86 -41.21
C PHE A 364 1.97 4.80 -40.18
N ARG A 365 2.00 3.70 -39.44
CA ARG A 365 2.87 3.50 -38.30
C ARG A 365 3.77 2.29 -38.51
N ILE A 366 5.00 2.43 -38.03
CA ILE A 366 5.84 1.29 -37.70
C ILE A 366 5.86 1.19 -36.18
N GLU A 367 5.43 0.03 -35.70
CA GLU A 367 5.44 -0.34 -34.29
C GLU A 367 6.82 -0.87 -33.92
N HIS A 368 7.24 -0.52 -32.70
CA HIS A 368 8.57 -0.73 -32.14
C HIS A 368 9.62 0.17 -32.78
N ALA A 369 9.82 0.09 -34.10
CA ALA A 369 10.92 0.77 -34.80
C ALA A 369 12.24 0.64 -34.02
N GLN A 370 12.47 -0.56 -33.46
CA GLN A 370 13.36 -0.75 -32.34
C GLN A 370 14.83 -0.69 -32.75
N VAL A 371 15.16 -1.24 -33.93
CA VAL A 371 16.49 -1.19 -34.53
C VAL A 371 16.36 -0.64 -35.95
N VAL A 372 16.85 0.59 -36.15
CA VAL A 372 16.72 1.29 -37.43
C VAL A 372 18.09 1.61 -37.99
N HIS A 373 18.31 1.28 -39.27
CA HIS A 373 19.54 1.63 -39.95
C HIS A 373 19.65 3.16 -40.08
N PRO A 374 20.84 3.78 -39.89
CA PRO A 374 21.03 5.23 -39.98
C PRO A 374 20.41 5.89 -41.24
N ASP A 375 20.56 5.24 -42.39
CA ASP A 375 20.00 5.73 -43.67
C ASP A 375 18.47 5.73 -43.73
N ASP A 376 17.79 4.94 -42.88
CA ASP A 376 16.34 4.78 -42.92
C ASP A 376 15.62 5.82 -42.03
N PHE A 377 16.28 6.49 -41.07
CA PHE A 377 15.65 7.55 -40.25
C PHE A 377 15.08 8.70 -41.10
N VAL A 378 15.83 9.16 -42.10
CA VAL A 378 15.40 10.24 -43.00
C VAL A 378 14.17 9.81 -43.81
N ARG A 379 14.05 8.52 -44.11
CA ARG A 379 12.91 7.97 -44.86
C ARG A 379 11.63 7.98 -44.03
N PHE A 380 11.70 7.75 -42.72
CA PHE A 380 10.52 7.95 -41.85
C PHE A 380 9.99 9.38 -41.97
N ARG A 381 10.88 10.39 -41.96
CA ARG A 381 10.51 11.80 -42.11
C ARG A 381 9.89 12.08 -43.48
N ASP A 382 10.59 11.69 -44.55
CA ASP A 382 10.19 12.00 -45.92
C ASP A 382 8.89 11.31 -46.31
N GLN A 383 8.66 10.11 -45.77
CA GLN A 383 7.41 9.38 -45.92
C GLN A 383 6.41 9.66 -44.79
N HIS A 384 6.64 10.57 -43.85
CA HIS A 384 5.71 10.84 -42.73
C HIS A 384 5.21 9.59 -41.97
N VAL A 385 6.07 8.58 -41.84
CA VAL A 385 5.76 7.35 -41.10
C VAL A 385 5.98 7.61 -39.62
N ILE A 386 5.01 7.23 -38.79
CA ILE A 386 5.04 7.45 -37.35
C ILE A 386 5.77 6.26 -36.69
N PRO A 387 6.90 6.47 -35.99
CA PRO A 387 7.53 5.44 -35.17
C PRO A 387 6.81 5.37 -33.80
N SER A 388 6.02 4.33 -33.57
CA SER A 388 5.39 4.07 -32.28
C SER A 388 6.27 3.14 -31.45
N MET A 389 6.81 3.63 -30.34
CA MET A 389 7.94 2.97 -29.66
C MET A 389 7.62 2.66 -28.20
N GLN A 390 8.25 1.62 -27.65
CA GLN A 390 8.09 1.19 -26.27
C GLN A 390 9.35 1.51 -25.46
N PRO A 391 9.33 2.53 -24.58
CA PRO A 391 10.53 2.90 -23.85
C PRO A 391 11.06 1.80 -22.92
N THR A 392 10.18 1.00 -22.33
CA THR A 392 10.54 -0.11 -21.42
C THR A 392 11.35 -1.22 -22.09
N HIS A 393 11.16 -1.47 -23.40
CA HIS A 393 11.99 -2.42 -24.14
C HIS A 393 13.47 -2.04 -24.05
N LEU A 394 13.80 -0.74 -23.97
CA LEU A 394 15.19 -0.33 -23.79
C LEU A 394 15.75 -0.96 -22.52
N THR A 395 15.10 -0.75 -21.38
CA THR A 395 15.57 -1.19 -20.06
C THR A 395 15.63 -2.71 -19.94
N SER A 396 14.65 -3.43 -20.49
CA SER A 396 14.59 -4.89 -20.48
C SER A 396 15.67 -5.52 -21.39
N ASP A 397 16.00 -4.84 -22.49
CA ASP A 397 16.97 -5.35 -23.46
C ASP A 397 18.42 -4.92 -23.18
N MET A 398 18.64 -3.90 -22.31
CA MET A 398 19.99 -3.35 -22.00
C MET A 398 21.05 -4.44 -21.72
N PRO A 399 20.78 -5.49 -20.91
CA PRO A 399 21.80 -6.46 -20.52
C PRO A 399 22.36 -7.30 -21.69
N TRP A 400 21.67 -7.34 -22.83
CA TRP A 400 22.00 -8.28 -23.91
C TRP A 400 21.88 -7.73 -25.34
N ALA A 401 21.22 -6.58 -25.57
CA ALA A 401 21.01 -6.03 -26.91
C ALA A 401 22.32 -5.80 -27.68
N LYS A 402 23.37 -5.35 -26.98
CA LYS A 402 24.70 -5.13 -27.56
C LYS A 402 25.33 -6.43 -28.06
N ASP A 403 25.09 -7.56 -27.39
CA ASP A 403 25.61 -8.86 -27.82
C ASP A 403 24.93 -9.33 -29.11
N ARG A 404 23.65 -9.02 -29.29
CA ARG A 404 22.89 -9.37 -30.50
C ARG A 404 23.30 -8.51 -31.71
N LEU A 405 23.46 -7.20 -31.50
CA LEU A 405 23.63 -6.23 -32.60
C LEU A 405 25.09 -5.86 -32.86
N GLY A 406 25.96 -5.96 -31.85
CA GLY A 406 27.33 -5.47 -31.92
C GLY A 406 27.43 -3.93 -31.82
N PRO A 407 28.66 -3.40 -31.73
CA PRO A 407 28.91 -2.01 -31.32
C PRO A 407 28.49 -0.94 -32.33
N GLU A 408 28.36 -1.28 -33.62
CA GLU A 408 27.99 -0.31 -34.66
C GLU A 408 26.47 -0.19 -34.82
N ARG A 409 25.76 -1.32 -34.91
CA ARG A 409 24.30 -1.34 -35.14
C ARG A 409 23.49 -0.91 -33.92
N ILE A 410 24.07 -1.01 -32.72
CA ILE A 410 23.40 -0.55 -31.50
C ILE A 410 23.12 0.95 -31.50
N ARG A 411 23.81 1.73 -32.34
CA ARG A 411 23.56 3.18 -32.53
C ARG A 411 22.21 3.47 -33.18
N GLY A 412 21.62 2.50 -33.88
CA GLY A 412 20.29 2.60 -34.47
C GLY A 412 19.17 2.13 -33.55
N ALA A 413 19.49 1.64 -32.36
CA ALA A 413 18.53 1.01 -31.46
C ALA A 413 17.95 1.99 -30.42
N TYR A 414 16.64 1.88 -30.15
CA TYR A 414 15.89 2.69 -29.17
C TYR A 414 16.11 4.21 -29.32
N ALA A 415 16.16 4.68 -30.57
CA ALA A 415 16.65 6.00 -30.94
C ALA A 415 15.55 7.09 -30.96
N TRP A 416 14.87 7.32 -29.83
CA TRP A 416 13.74 8.26 -29.76
C TRP A 416 14.12 9.70 -30.10
N ARG A 417 15.29 10.17 -29.61
CA ARG A 417 15.77 11.54 -29.83
C ARG A 417 16.01 11.81 -31.32
N GLU A 418 16.50 10.82 -32.06
CA GLU A 418 16.74 10.95 -33.51
C GLU A 418 15.43 11.22 -34.26
N PHE A 419 14.37 10.47 -33.94
CA PHE A 419 13.05 10.70 -34.55
C PHE A 419 12.45 12.06 -34.18
N LEU A 420 12.54 12.45 -32.90
CA LEU A 420 12.07 13.77 -32.47
C LEU A 420 12.84 14.92 -33.13
N ALA A 421 14.17 14.77 -33.32
CA ALA A 421 15.00 15.75 -34.01
C ALA A 421 14.61 15.92 -35.49
N LEU A 422 14.04 14.89 -36.11
CA LEU A 422 13.47 14.93 -37.46
C LEU A 422 12.05 15.53 -37.52
N GLY A 423 11.48 15.93 -36.37
CA GLY A 423 10.15 16.52 -36.28
C GLY A 423 9.01 15.50 -36.39
N LEU A 424 9.30 14.21 -36.19
CA LEU A 424 8.29 13.16 -36.18
C LEU A 424 7.60 13.05 -34.81
N PRO A 425 6.28 12.79 -34.76
CA PRO A 425 5.63 12.41 -33.52
C PRO A 425 6.04 10.99 -33.13
N VAL A 426 6.42 10.80 -31.87
CA VAL A 426 6.82 9.49 -31.32
C VAL A 426 5.83 9.13 -30.21
N PRO A 427 4.72 8.45 -30.50
CA PRO A 427 3.80 7.98 -29.47
C PRO A 427 4.45 6.82 -28.68
N PHE A 428 4.22 6.80 -27.37
CA PHE A 428 4.75 5.75 -26.47
C PHE A 428 3.67 4.77 -26.04
N GLY A 429 4.06 3.50 -25.94
CA GLY A 429 3.27 2.43 -25.34
C GLY A 429 4.16 1.49 -24.53
N SER A 430 3.58 0.49 -23.89
CA SER A 430 4.36 -0.51 -23.16
C SER A 430 4.43 -1.86 -23.86
N ASP A 431 3.51 -2.15 -24.80
CA ASP A 431 3.34 -3.50 -25.36
C ASP A 431 2.94 -4.55 -24.30
N PHE A 432 2.25 -4.12 -23.24
CA PHE A 432 1.75 -5.05 -22.22
C PHE A 432 0.89 -6.18 -22.87
N PRO A 433 0.96 -7.42 -22.34
CA PRO A 433 1.70 -7.83 -21.15
C PRO A 433 3.14 -8.32 -21.42
N VAL A 434 3.80 -7.86 -22.51
CA VAL A 434 5.25 -8.09 -22.68
C VAL A 434 6.01 -7.32 -21.59
N GLU A 435 5.70 -6.04 -21.45
CA GLU A 435 6.23 -5.18 -20.38
C GLU A 435 5.13 -4.83 -19.35
N GLY A 436 5.55 -4.19 -18.26
CA GLY A 436 4.63 -3.68 -17.24
C GLY A 436 3.62 -2.65 -17.80
N VAL A 437 2.41 -2.66 -17.25
CA VAL A 437 1.30 -1.78 -17.67
C VAL A 437 1.53 -0.32 -17.24
N ASP A 438 2.32 -0.10 -16.18
CA ASP A 438 2.49 1.23 -15.59
C ASP A 438 3.26 2.18 -16.54
N PRO A 439 2.63 3.26 -17.03
CA PRO A 439 3.28 4.20 -17.93
C PRO A 439 4.48 4.90 -17.30
N LEU A 440 4.59 4.95 -15.96
CA LEU A 440 5.76 5.53 -15.28
C LEU A 440 7.03 4.72 -15.49
N LEU A 441 6.93 3.41 -15.76
CA LEU A 441 8.09 2.58 -16.11
C LEU A 441 8.72 3.07 -17.42
N GLY A 442 7.91 3.23 -18.46
CA GLY A 442 8.37 3.75 -19.74
C GLY A 442 8.72 5.23 -19.68
N TRP A 443 8.04 6.01 -18.84
CA TRP A 443 8.42 7.39 -18.57
C TRP A 443 9.82 7.47 -17.99
N TYR A 444 10.12 6.68 -16.95
CA TYR A 444 11.43 6.62 -16.33
C TYR A 444 12.50 6.19 -17.33
N ALA A 445 12.24 5.14 -18.11
CA ALA A 445 13.16 4.67 -19.15
C ALA A 445 13.49 5.77 -20.17
N ALA A 446 12.48 6.49 -20.68
CA ALA A 446 12.67 7.56 -21.64
C ALA A 446 13.38 8.80 -21.06
N ALA A 447 13.08 9.15 -19.80
CA ALA A 447 13.59 10.33 -19.13
C ALA A 447 15.02 10.16 -18.59
N THR A 448 15.44 8.93 -18.28
CA THR A 448 16.73 8.66 -17.62
C THR A 448 17.70 7.87 -18.48
N THR A 449 17.18 7.02 -19.37
CA THR A 449 17.91 5.97 -20.12
C THR A 449 18.69 4.99 -19.23
N ARG A 450 18.18 4.72 -18.02
CA ARG A 450 18.80 3.83 -17.02
C ARG A 450 17.89 2.66 -16.66
N SER A 451 18.47 1.53 -16.25
CA SER A 451 17.70 0.45 -15.62
C SER A 451 17.14 0.91 -14.27
N ALA A 452 15.98 0.38 -13.88
CA ALA A 452 15.27 0.80 -12.68
C ALA A 452 16.01 0.42 -11.37
N ASP A 453 16.83 -0.62 -11.42
CA ASP A 453 17.66 -1.15 -10.32
C ASP A 453 19.11 -0.63 -10.35
N GLY A 454 19.49 0.12 -11.38
CA GLY A 454 20.85 0.62 -11.59
C GLY A 454 21.89 -0.47 -11.90
N SER A 455 21.46 -1.69 -12.25
CA SER A 455 22.38 -2.80 -12.58
C SER A 455 23.13 -2.60 -13.89
N GLU A 456 22.55 -1.86 -14.84
CA GLU A 456 23.15 -1.60 -16.15
C GLU A 456 23.67 -0.15 -16.26
N PRO A 457 24.79 0.08 -16.98
CA PRO A 457 25.25 1.43 -17.25
C PRO A 457 24.22 2.19 -18.08
N GLU A 458 24.16 3.50 -17.88
CA GLU A 458 23.24 4.37 -18.62
C GLU A 458 23.38 4.17 -20.14
N TRP A 459 22.25 3.88 -20.78
CA TRP A 459 22.20 3.68 -22.21
C TRP A 459 22.23 5.01 -22.93
N ARG A 460 23.22 5.18 -23.82
CA ARG A 460 23.31 6.28 -24.79
C ARG A 460 22.66 7.58 -24.29
N PRO A 461 23.29 8.29 -23.35
CA PRO A 461 22.73 9.49 -22.71
C PRO A 461 22.19 10.53 -23.68
N GLU A 462 22.73 10.59 -24.91
CA GLU A 462 22.25 11.46 -25.98
C GLU A 462 20.82 11.15 -26.47
N GLN A 463 20.29 9.94 -26.22
CA GLN A 463 18.91 9.55 -26.55
C GLN A 463 17.90 9.93 -25.46
N ARG A 464 18.36 10.42 -24.30
CA ARG A 464 17.51 10.85 -23.20
C ARG A 464 16.52 11.92 -23.64
N LEU A 465 15.28 11.80 -23.16
CA LEU A 465 14.21 12.77 -23.39
C LEU A 465 13.99 13.67 -22.17
N SER A 466 13.59 14.91 -22.40
CA SER A 466 13.08 15.77 -21.33
C SER A 466 11.71 15.25 -20.87
N ARG A 467 11.36 15.46 -19.60
CA ARG A 467 10.05 15.06 -19.05
C ARG A 467 8.86 15.64 -19.84
N ARG A 468 9.02 16.82 -20.46
CA ARG A 468 8.01 17.38 -21.38
C ARG A 468 7.87 16.59 -22.67
N GLU A 469 8.98 16.16 -23.27
CA GLU A 469 8.95 15.31 -24.47
C GLU A 469 8.33 13.94 -24.16
N VAL A 470 8.65 13.38 -22.98
CA VAL A 470 8.02 12.14 -22.50
C VAL A 470 6.52 12.29 -22.31
N LEU A 471 6.07 13.39 -21.68
CA LEU A 471 4.65 13.71 -21.55
C LEU A 471 3.95 13.75 -22.91
N ARG A 472 4.55 14.39 -23.94
CA ARG A 472 3.95 14.41 -25.29
C ARG A 472 3.80 13.00 -25.86
N GLY A 473 4.77 12.12 -25.65
CA GLY A 473 4.72 10.74 -26.14
C GLY A 473 3.51 9.96 -25.61
N TYR A 474 3.19 10.09 -24.32
CA TYR A 474 2.04 9.44 -23.66
C TYR A 474 0.72 10.22 -23.76
N THR A 475 0.70 11.40 -24.38
CA THR A 475 -0.52 12.23 -24.48
C THR A 475 -0.72 12.76 -25.90
N GLU A 476 -0.10 13.87 -26.25
CA GLU A 476 -0.30 14.58 -27.51
C GLU A 476 0.03 13.74 -28.76
N TYR A 477 1.18 13.06 -28.78
CA TYR A 477 1.61 12.23 -29.90
C TYR A 477 0.79 10.94 -30.01
N ALA A 478 0.41 10.33 -28.88
CA ALA A 478 -0.49 9.19 -28.88
C ALA A 478 -1.88 9.57 -29.42
N ALA A 479 -2.46 10.69 -28.96
CA ALA A 479 -3.72 11.21 -29.49
C ALA A 479 -3.63 11.56 -30.99
N TYR A 480 -2.52 12.17 -31.43
CA TYR A 480 -2.26 12.41 -32.85
C TYR A 480 -2.17 11.10 -33.65
N ALA A 481 -1.47 10.09 -33.15
CA ALA A 481 -1.36 8.80 -33.83
C ALA A 481 -2.72 8.10 -34.02
N ALA A 482 -3.71 8.40 -33.18
CA ALA A 482 -5.07 7.84 -33.23
C ALA A 482 -6.15 8.77 -33.84
N PHE A 483 -5.78 9.89 -34.46
CA PHE A 483 -6.74 10.89 -35.00
C PHE A 483 -7.68 11.49 -33.94
N ALA A 484 -7.15 11.67 -32.73
CA ALA A 484 -7.87 12.12 -31.54
C ALA A 484 -7.29 13.40 -30.92
N GLU A 485 -6.33 14.07 -31.56
CA GLU A 485 -5.70 15.30 -31.07
C GLU A 485 -6.71 16.47 -30.88
N HIS A 486 -7.86 16.34 -31.53
CA HIS A 486 -8.99 17.27 -31.42
C HIS A 486 -10.01 16.89 -30.34
N ASP A 487 -9.83 15.73 -29.71
CA ASP A 487 -10.77 15.15 -28.77
C ASP A 487 -10.15 15.05 -27.37
N PHE A 488 -8.89 14.59 -27.25
CA PHE A 488 -8.13 14.49 -25.99
C PHE A 488 -6.61 14.65 -26.23
N GLY A 489 -5.79 14.34 -25.22
CA GLY A 489 -4.33 14.46 -25.26
C GLY A 489 -3.79 15.78 -24.69
N VAL A 490 -4.68 16.74 -24.44
CA VAL A 490 -4.41 17.99 -23.69
C VAL A 490 -5.65 18.37 -22.88
N ILE A 491 -5.46 19.09 -21.78
CA ILE A 491 -6.57 19.66 -20.99
C ILE A 491 -6.95 21.01 -21.62
N ALA A 492 -7.97 21.03 -22.47
CA ALA A 492 -8.41 22.24 -23.16
C ALA A 492 -9.94 22.35 -23.24
N PRO A 493 -10.52 23.56 -23.20
CA PRO A 493 -11.97 23.72 -23.32
C PRO A 493 -12.52 23.02 -24.56
N GLY A 494 -13.61 22.28 -24.40
CA GLY A 494 -14.26 21.50 -25.45
C GLY A 494 -13.63 20.13 -25.73
N ARG A 495 -12.43 19.82 -25.22
CA ARG A 495 -11.86 18.45 -25.24
C ARG A 495 -12.59 17.57 -24.23
N PHE A 496 -12.53 16.26 -24.40
CA PHE A 496 -13.00 15.31 -23.40
C PHE A 496 -12.24 15.52 -22.09
N ALA A 497 -12.96 15.39 -20.98
CA ALA A 497 -12.41 15.43 -19.64
C ALA A 497 -11.74 14.09 -19.30
N ASP A 498 -10.59 13.84 -19.94
CA ASP A 498 -9.73 12.70 -19.68
C ASP A 498 -8.50 13.18 -18.90
N PHE A 499 -8.39 12.77 -17.64
CA PHE A 499 -7.35 13.24 -16.72
C PHE A 499 -6.73 12.10 -15.94
N THR A 500 -5.46 12.29 -15.59
CA THR A 500 -4.78 11.47 -14.57
C THR A 500 -4.24 12.42 -13.52
N VAL A 501 -4.54 12.15 -12.25
CA VAL A 501 -4.06 12.95 -11.12
C VAL A 501 -3.01 12.15 -10.37
N TYR A 502 -1.82 12.73 -10.22
CA TYR A 502 -0.72 12.16 -9.44
C TYR A 502 -0.51 12.92 -8.12
N ASP A 503 0.11 12.26 -7.15
CA ASP A 503 0.48 12.82 -5.84
C ASP A 503 1.68 13.79 -5.87
N ARG A 504 2.35 13.89 -7.02
CA ARG A 504 3.53 14.72 -7.24
C ARG A 504 3.67 15.18 -8.70
N ASP A 505 4.46 16.22 -8.92
CA ASP A 505 4.70 16.75 -10.26
C ASP A 505 5.73 15.92 -11.03
N LEU A 506 5.25 15.09 -11.96
CA LEU A 506 6.09 14.28 -12.84
C LEU A 506 7.05 15.10 -13.70
N LEU A 507 6.82 16.41 -13.91
CA LEU A 507 7.73 17.25 -14.68
C LEU A 507 8.92 17.77 -13.87
N THR A 508 8.84 17.81 -12.55
CA THR A 508 9.86 18.48 -11.70
C THR A 508 10.33 17.67 -10.50
N CYS A 509 9.69 16.56 -10.13
CA CYS A 509 10.14 15.72 -9.02
C CYS A 509 11.51 15.09 -9.31
N SER A 510 12.17 14.50 -8.30
CA SER A 510 13.41 13.74 -8.52
C SER A 510 13.15 12.46 -9.35
N ASP A 511 14.21 11.78 -9.79
CA ASP A 511 14.05 10.50 -10.51
C ASP A 511 13.62 9.36 -9.57
N ASP A 512 13.98 9.44 -8.28
CA ASP A 512 13.50 8.51 -7.25
C ASP A 512 12.02 8.75 -6.97
N ASP A 513 11.63 10.01 -6.76
CA ASP A 513 10.23 10.37 -6.55
C ASP A 513 9.35 9.97 -7.74
N LEU A 514 9.88 10.05 -8.97
CA LEU A 514 9.17 9.64 -10.18
C LEU A 514 8.77 8.16 -10.15
N ARG A 515 9.64 7.27 -9.64
CA ARG A 515 9.37 5.83 -9.51
C ARG A 515 8.32 5.53 -8.43
N GLU A 516 8.21 6.41 -7.44
CA GLU A 516 7.27 6.27 -6.33
C GLU A 516 5.95 7.04 -6.54
N ALA A 517 5.80 7.76 -7.65
CA ALA A 517 4.61 8.54 -7.95
C ALA A 517 3.37 7.65 -8.01
N ARG A 518 2.27 8.11 -7.41
CA ARG A 518 1.02 7.33 -7.31
C ARG A 518 -0.11 8.03 -8.01
N VAL A 519 -0.89 7.26 -8.76
CA VAL A 519 -2.16 7.74 -9.31
C VAL A 519 -3.16 7.88 -8.17
N LEU A 520 -3.65 9.10 -8.01
CA LEU A 520 -4.68 9.47 -7.05
C LEU A 520 -6.08 9.32 -7.64
N MET A 521 -6.22 9.65 -8.93
CA MET A 521 -7.50 9.64 -9.63
C MET A 521 -7.31 9.51 -11.14
N THR A 522 -8.19 8.74 -11.78
CA THR A 522 -8.30 8.65 -13.24
C THR A 522 -9.71 9.03 -13.66
N VAL A 523 -9.81 9.95 -14.62
CA VAL A 523 -11.07 10.45 -15.14
C VAL A 523 -11.13 10.17 -16.64
N VAL A 524 -12.24 9.61 -17.13
CA VAL A 524 -12.49 9.37 -18.56
C VAL A 524 -13.83 9.94 -18.96
N GLY A 525 -13.83 10.90 -19.88
CA GLY A 525 -15.04 11.59 -20.34
C GLY A 525 -15.83 12.20 -19.20
N GLY A 526 -15.15 12.80 -18.22
CA GLY A 526 -15.74 13.43 -17.03
C GLY A 526 -16.18 12.46 -15.93
N ARG A 527 -16.05 11.14 -16.14
CA ARG A 527 -16.37 10.13 -15.13
C ARG A 527 -15.13 9.79 -14.33
N ILE A 528 -15.23 9.85 -13.01
CA ILE A 528 -14.20 9.29 -12.12
C ILE A 528 -14.31 7.77 -12.23
N VAL A 529 -13.29 7.14 -12.83
CA VAL A 529 -13.26 5.69 -13.10
C VAL A 529 -12.25 4.96 -12.22
N TYR A 530 -11.36 5.71 -11.59
CA TYR A 530 -10.51 5.27 -10.49
C TYR A 530 -10.30 6.44 -9.54
N GLU A 531 -10.40 6.19 -8.25
CA GLU A 531 -9.95 7.11 -7.21
C GLU A 531 -9.43 6.30 -6.03
N VAL A 532 -8.30 6.71 -5.47
CA VAL A 532 -7.88 6.25 -4.14
C VAL A 532 -8.61 7.13 -3.15
N PHE A 533 -9.40 6.54 -2.26
CA PHE A 533 -9.94 7.26 -1.11
C PHE A 533 -8.77 7.63 -0.19
N ASP A 534 -8.12 8.77 -0.46
CA ASP A 534 -8.08 9.92 0.45
C ASP A 534 -7.51 11.16 -0.26
N VAL A 535 -8.24 11.68 -1.24
CA VAL A 535 -7.94 13.00 -1.79
C VAL A 535 -9.20 13.83 -1.89
N GLY A 536 -9.41 14.64 -0.87
CA GLY A 536 -10.27 15.81 -0.97
C GLY A 536 -11.72 15.67 -0.53
N ARG A 537 -12.02 14.71 0.35
CA ARG A 537 -13.06 14.98 1.34
C ARG A 537 -12.44 15.96 2.36
N GLU A 538 -13.19 16.93 2.88
CA GLU A 538 -12.87 17.37 4.24
C GLU A 538 -12.72 16.09 5.06
N PRO A 539 -11.60 15.88 5.77
CA PRO A 539 -11.39 14.63 6.43
C PRO A 539 -12.60 14.42 7.33
N SER A 540 -13.24 13.25 7.20
CA SER A 540 -14.48 12.99 7.91
C SER A 540 -14.25 13.30 9.39
N PRO A 541 -15.20 13.95 10.09
CA PRO A 541 -15.07 14.14 11.53
C PRO A 541 -14.74 12.82 12.21
N LEU A 542 -14.03 12.88 13.34
CA LEU A 542 -13.73 11.69 14.13
C LEU A 542 -15.01 10.87 14.34
N SER A 543 -14.93 9.58 14.03
CA SER A 543 -16.09 8.69 14.07
C SER A 543 -16.41 8.30 15.52
N VAL A 544 -17.58 8.71 16.02
CA VAL A 544 -18.09 8.31 17.34
C VAL A 544 -18.07 6.78 17.51
N SER A 545 -18.37 6.03 16.45
CA SER A 545 -18.37 4.56 16.53
C SER A 545 -16.96 3.97 16.59
N ARG A 546 -15.96 4.63 15.97
CA ARG A 546 -14.57 4.19 16.07
C ARG A 546 -14.00 4.53 17.45
N VAL A 547 -14.23 5.74 17.95
CA VAL A 547 -13.82 6.15 19.30
C VAL A 547 -14.42 5.21 20.35
N ARG A 548 -15.72 4.89 20.24
CA ARG A 548 -16.39 3.90 21.10
C ARG A 548 -15.66 2.56 21.10
N ARG A 549 -15.40 1.99 19.92
CA ARG A 549 -14.71 0.68 19.80
C ARG A 549 -13.32 0.70 20.42
N LEU A 550 -12.56 1.77 20.24
CA LEU A 550 -11.23 1.89 20.83
C LEU A 550 -11.29 1.91 22.37
N VAL A 551 -12.26 2.62 22.95
CA VAL A 551 -12.48 2.60 24.39
C VAL A 551 -12.94 1.22 24.86
N GLU A 552 -13.86 0.56 24.14
CA GLU A 552 -14.31 -0.82 24.43
C GLU A 552 -13.16 -1.84 24.38
N GLU A 553 -12.29 -1.74 23.38
CA GLU A 553 -11.12 -2.60 23.22
C GLU A 553 -10.10 -2.37 24.34
N LEU A 554 -9.76 -1.10 24.61
CA LEU A 554 -8.74 -0.75 25.59
C LEU A 554 -9.22 -0.93 27.02
N ALA A 555 -10.50 -0.73 27.34
CA ALA A 555 -11.08 -0.90 28.69
C ALA A 555 -11.74 -2.27 28.90
N SER A 556 -11.41 -3.28 28.07
CA SER A 556 -11.96 -4.63 28.22
C SER A 556 -11.42 -5.35 29.46
N ASP A 557 -12.32 -6.04 30.17
CA ASP A 557 -12.00 -7.00 31.25
C ASP A 557 -10.94 -8.03 30.85
N GLU A 558 -10.88 -8.39 29.57
CA GLU A 558 -9.91 -9.34 29.04
C GLU A 558 -8.47 -8.84 29.17
N LEU A 559 -8.28 -7.52 29.23
CA LEU A 559 -6.99 -6.88 29.48
C LEU A 559 -6.65 -6.77 30.98
N GLY A 560 -7.53 -7.24 31.87
CA GLY A 560 -7.26 -7.38 33.30
C GLY A 560 -6.81 -6.08 33.98
N GLY A 561 -7.31 -4.93 33.51
CA GLY A 561 -6.99 -3.61 34.03
C GLY A 561 -5.55 -3.13 33.77
N ARG A 562 -4.83 -3.75 32.82
CA ARG A 562 -3.56 -3.23 32.27
C ARG A 562 -2.52 -2.82 33.33
N ASP A 563 -2.31 -3.63 34.37
CA ASP A 563 -1.26 -3.39 35.39
C ASP A 563 0.14 -3.33 34.76
N THR A 564 1.05 -2.58 35.35
CA THR A 564 2.45 -2.50 34.89
C THR A 564 3.39 -3.32 35.79
N PRO A 565 4.05 -4.39 35.29
CA PRO A 565 3.82 -5.09 34.01
C PRO A 565 2.65 -6.08 34.10
N SER A 566 2.02 -6.38 32.97
CA SER A 566 1.04 -7.46 32.84
C SER A 566 0.85 -7.88 31.37
N PRO A 567 0.39 -9.12 31.11
CA PRO A 567 -0.01 -9.52 29.76
C PRO A 567 -1.10 -8.63 29.15
N GLY A 568 -1.95 -8.03 29.98
CA GLY A 568 -2.98 -7.09 29.53
C GLY A 568 -2.41 -5.77 29.02
N LEU A 569 -1.33 -5.28 29.66
CA LEU A 569 -0.57 -4.14 29.16
C LEU A 569 0.06 -4.45 27.79
N ASP A 570 0.66 -5.64 27.64
CA ASP A 570 1.25 -6.06 26.37
C ASP A 570 0.19 -6.19 25.26
N ALA A 571 -0.98 -6.72 25.58
CA ALA A 571 -2.10 -6.81 24.65
C ALA A 571 -2.64 -5.41 24.26
N ALA A 572 -2.72 -4.47 25.20
CA ALA A 572 -3.06 -3.08 24.89
C ALA A 572 -2.02 -2.43 23.95
N ALA A 573 -0.73 -2.68 24.19
CA ALA A 573 0.34 -2.25 23.30
C ALA A 573 0.16 -2.82 21.87
N MET A 574 -0.21 -4.10 21.73
CA MET A 574 -0.48 -4.72 20.43
C MET A 574 -1.67 -4.09 19.70
N ILE A 575 -2.72 -3.68 20.43
CA ILE A 575 -3.87 -2.97 19.83
C ILE A 575 -3.42 -1.63 19.25
N ILE A 576 -2.60 -0.88 20.00
CA ILE A 576 -2.08 0.43 19.59
C ILE A 576 -1.10 0.28 18.41
N ASP A 577 -0.18 -0.68 18.47
CA ASP A 577 0.75 -1.01 17.37
C ASP A 577 -0.03 -1.32 16.09
N ALA A 578 -0.99 -2.25 16.16
CA ALA A 578 -1.79 -2.63 15.01
C ALA A 578 -2.51 -1.43 14.38
N ALA A 579 -2.99 -0.48 15.19
CA ALA A 579 -3.62 0.74 14.71
C ALA A 579 -2.62 1.68 14.01
N PHE A 580 -1.45 1.93 14.61
CA PHE A 580 -0.41 2.80 14.04
C PHE A 580 0.18 2.22 12.75
N THR A 581 0.50 0.93 12.77
CA THR A 581 1.04 0.19 11.62
C THR A 581 0.05 0.17 10.46
N LYS A 582 -1.24 -0.03 10.73
CA LYS A 582 -2.30 -0.04 9.70
C LYS A 582 -2.37 1.26 8.90
N VAL A 583 -2.13 2.40 9.54
CA VAL A 583 -2.17 3.72 8.89
C VAL A 583 -0.80 4.22 8.44
N GLY A 584 0.25 3.40 8.55
CA GLY A 584 1.56 3.66 7.95
C GLY A 584 2.34 4.81 8.61
N LEU A 585 2.19 5.02 9.91
CA LEU A 585 3.01 6.01 10.64
C LEU A 585 4.48 5.60 10.67
N THR A 586 5.37 6.60 10.75
CA THR A 586 6.81 6.36 10.84
C THR A 586 7.18 5.96 12.27
N PRO A 587 7.84 4.81 12.49
CA PRO A 587 8.22 4.36 13.83
C PRO A 587 9.27 5.25 14.52
N MET A 588 9.21 5.35 15.84
CA MET A 588 10.16 6.13 16.68
C MET A 588 10.89 5.29 17.74
N GLY A 589 10.72 3.97 17.72
CA GLY A 589 11.38 3.05 18.65
C GLY A 589 12.86 2.89 18.38
N ASP A 590 13.56 2.31 19.36
CA ASP A 590 15.03 2.27 19.41
C ASP A 590 15.67 1.42 18.29
N ASP A 591 14.91 0.50 17.70
CA ASP A 591 15.33 -0.47 16.69
C ASP A 591 14.62 -0.29 15.33
N GLY A 592 13.96 0.86 15.14
CA GLY A 592 13.10 1.10 13.97
C GLY A 592 11.70 0.49 14.09
N SER A 593 11.34 -0.10 15.24
CA SER A 593 9.97 -0.48 15.58
C SER A 593 9.20 0.69 16.22
N LEU A 594 7.93 0.46 16.59
CA LEU A 594 7.13 1.43 17.35
C LEU A 594 7.52 1.49 18.84
N TYR A 595 8.34 0.56 19.33
CA TYR A 595 8.57 0.35 20.75
C TYR A 595 9.80 1.13 21.24
N HIS A 596 9.57 2.06 22.16
CA HIS A 596 10.64 2.74 22.90
C HIS A 596 10.85 2.02 24.24
N HIS A 597 11.97 1.30 24.36
CA HIS A 597 12.19 0.34 25.43
C HIS A 597 12.88 0.94 26.66
N TYR A 598 12.41 0.57 27.85
CA TYR A 598 13.02 0.96 29.11
C TYR A 598 12.86 -0.10 30.19
N THR A 599 13.63 0.03 31.27
CA THR A 599 13.62 -0.95 32.34
C THR A 599 13.28 -0.35 33.69
N ALA A 600 12.54 -1.11 34.50
CA ALA A 600 12.24 -0.79 35.89
C ALA A 600 12.75 -1.87 36.84
N SER A 601 13.02 -1.51 38.10
CA SER A 601 13.38 -2.49 39.13
C SER A 601 12.15 -3.23 39.62
N GLY A 602 12.27 -4.56 39.70
CA GLY A 602 11.19 -5.41 40.16
C GLY A 602 11.67 -6.72 40.76
N ARG A 603 10.70 -7.59 41.04
CA ARG A 603 10.91 -8.91 41.63
C ARG A 603 10.24 -9.98 40.80
N ALA A 604 10.97 -11.06 40.54
CA ALA A 604 10.43 -12.23 39.87
C ALA A 604 9.34 -12.90 40.72
N ILE A 605 8.27 -13.33 40.06
CA ILE A 605 7.23 -14.18 40.59
C ILE A 605 7.57 -15.63 40.23
N ASP A 606 7.88 -16.45 41.23
CA ASP A 606 8.10 -17.88 41.05
C ASP A 606 7.00 -18.68 41.75
N SER A 607 5.92 -18.94 41.02
CA SER A 607 4.83 -19.79 41.49
C SER A 607 5.22 -21.27 41.58
N THR A 608 6.27 -21.71 40.87
CA THR A 608 6.69 -23.12 40.83
C THR A 608 7.50 -23.51 42.06
N GLY A 609 8.20 -22.55 42.65
CA GLY A 609 8.94 -22.73 43.91
C GLY A 609 8.07 -22.67 45.17
N VAL A 610 6.78 -22.32 45.06
CA VAL A 610 5.86 -22.26 46.20
C VAL A 610 5.40 -23.67 46.58
N ARG A 611 5.61 -24.09 47.83
CA ARG A 611 5.03 -25.34 48.37
C ARG A 611 4.09 -25.05 49.51
N VAL A 612 2.90 -25.65 49.46
CA VAL A 612 1.87 -25.52 50.49
C VAL A 612 1.42 -26.93 50.89
N ARG A 613 1.66 -27.29 52.16
CA ARG A 613 1.22 -28.55 52.76
C ARG A 613 0.14 -28.25 53.80
N VAL A 614 -1.01 -28.88 53.68
CA VAL A 614 -2.18 -28.69 54.55
C VAL A 614 -2.37 -29.95 55.38
N GLU A 615 -2.28 -29.83 56.71
CA GLU A 615 -2.56 -30.89 57.68
C GLU A 615 -3.91 -30.65 58.35
N ARG A 616 -4.82 -31.63 58.23
CA ARG A 616 -6.20 -31.56 58.77
C ARG A 616 -6.29 -32.19 60.17
N GLU A 617 -7.34 -31.86 60.94
CA GLU A 617 -7.56 -32.39 62.31
C GLU A 617 -7.62 -33.94 62.39
N ALA A 618 -7.93 -34.63 61.28
CA ALA A 618 -7.91 -36.09 61.18
C ALA A 618 -6.54 -36.70 60.80
N GLY A 619 -5.48 -35.90 60.70
CA GLY A 619 -4.11 -36.33 60.39
C GLY A 619 -3.80 -36.56 58.91
N SER A 620 -4.73 -36.25 57.99
CA SER A 620 -4.46 -36.30 56.56
C SER A 620 -3.68 -35.06 56.09
N VAL A 621 -2.64 -35.30 55.27
CA VAL A 621 -1.78 -34.26 54.70
C VAL A 621 -2.04 -34.18 53.19
N THR A 622 -2.29 -32.96 52.70
CA THR A 622 -2.44 -32.67 51.26
C THR A 622 -1.38 -31.67 50.83
N GLU A 623 -0.67 -31.94 49.74
CA GLU A 623 0.29 -31.02 49.14
C GLU A 623 -0.32 -30.42 47.86
N LEU A 624 -0.32 -29.09 47.76
CA LEU A 624 -0.83 -28.37 46.60
C LEU A 624 0.23 -28.36 45.49
N ARG A 625 -0.18 -28.64 44.25
CA ARG A 625 0.71 -28.55 43.08
C ARG A 625 1.09 -27.09 42.80
N PRO A 626 2.37 -26.72 42.84
CA PRO A 626 2.82 -25.36 42.52
C PRO A 626 2.44 -24.96 41.08
N GLY A 627 2.01 -23.71 40.88
CA GLY A 627 1.55 -23.18 39.58
C GLY A 627 0.19 -23.68 39.10
N VAL A 628 -0.31 -24.78 39.66
CA VAL A 628 -1.55 -25.48 39.23
C VAL A 628 -2.64 -25.42 40.29
N ASP A 629 -2.36 -25.75 41.56
CA ASP A 629 -3.28 -25.62 42.71
C ASP A 629 -3.02 -24.35 43.54
N VAL A 630 -1.81 -23.79 43.43
CA VAL A 630 -1.39 -22.57 44.15
C VAL A 630 -0.51 -21.68 43.27
N ARG A 631 -0.75 -20.37 43.28
CA ARG A 631 0.02 -19.35 42.54
C ARG A 631 0.48 -18.23 43.45
N LEU A 632 1.66 -17.67 43.18
CA LEU A 632 2.20 -16.51 43.89
C LEU A 632 1.65 -15.23 43.25
N TRP A 633 0.77 -14.51 43.95
CA TRP A 633 0.23 -13.23 43.46
C TRP A 633 1.20 -12.08 43.72
N ARG A 634 1.77 -12.04 44.93
CA ARG A 634 2.71 -11.01 45.35
C ARG A 634 3.84 -11.65 46.15
N PRO A 635 5.11 -11.40 45.77
CA PRO A 635 6.24 -11.93 46.50
C PRO A 635 6.30 -11.26 47.87
N GLY A 636 6.99 -11.87 48.83
CA GLY A 636 7.14 -11.33 50.19
C GLY A 636 8.48 -11.74 50.79
N ARG A 637 8.60 -11.69 52.12
CA ARG A 637 9.75 -12.33 52.78
C ARG A 637 9.77 -13.83 52.45
N PRO A 638 10.95 -14.43 52.19
CA PRO A 638 11.05 -15.87 51.99
C PRO A 638 10.59 -16.61 53.24
N ILE A 639 9.99 -17.77 53.03
CA ILE A 639 9.51 -18.65 54.08
C ILE A 639 10.05 -20.03 53.79
N ASP A 640 10.74 -20.62 54.76
CA ASP A 640 11.32 -21.95 54.63
C ASP A 640 10.66 -22.89 55.64
N ASP A 641 9.79 -23.76 55.11
CA ASP A 641 9.09 -24.83 55.83
C ASP A 641 8.43 -24.41 57.15
N ALA A 642 7.81 -23.24 57.19
CA ALA A 642 7.19 -22.70 58.39
C ALA A 642 5.68 -23.03 58.44
N THR A 643 5.24 -23.58 59.57
CA THR A 643 3.84 -23.91 59.83
C THR A 643 3.11 -22.77 60.53
N PHE A 644 1.93 -22.43 60.03
CA PHE A 644 1.01 -21.47 60.64
C PHE A 644 -0.35 -22.13 60.85
N ASP A 645 -1.03 -21.77 61.94
CA ASP A 645 -2.44 -22.09 62.12
C ASP A 645 -3.27 -21.17 61.20
N VAL A 646 -3.98 -21.76 60.25
CA VAL A 646 -4.83 -21.04 59.28
C VAL A 646 -6.24 -21.57 59.42
N GLU A 647 -7.21 -20.68 59.57
CA GLU A 647 -8.64 -20.99 59.46
C GLU A 647 -9.15 -20.49 58.09
N ILE A 648 -9.81 -21.38 57.36
CA ILE A 648 -10.07 -21.23 55.94
C ILE A 648 -11.58 -21.14 55.76
N GLY A 649 -12.05 -20.09 55.09
CA GLY A 649 -13.47 -19.86 54.79
C GLY A 649 -13.65 -19.05 53.51
N PRO A 650 -14.88 -18.97 52.96
CA PRO A 650 -15.15 -18.30 51.69
C PRO A 650 -14.97 -16.78 51.84
N MET A 651 -14.09 -16.22 51.00
CA MET A 651 -13.80 -14.78 50.87
C MET A 651 -13.75 -13.97 52.18
N ARG A 652 -12.69 -14.12 52.99
CA ARG A 652 -12.09 -13.03 53.81
C ARG A 652 -10.86 -13.53 54.58
N ALA A 653 -9.88 -12.64 54.69
CA ALA A 653 -8.57 -12.87 55.29
C ALA A 653 -8.62 -13.51 56.69
N LEU A 654 -7.61 -14.32 57.00
CA LEU A 654 -7.13 -14.43 58.37
C LEU A 654 -5.71 -13.91 58.52
N PRO A 655 -5.52 -12.87 59.33
CA PRO A 655 -4.40 -12.79 60.22
C PRO A 655 -4.86 -13.21 61.62
N ARG A 656 -4.50 -14.41 62.04
CA ARG A 656 -4.13 -14.63 63.45
C ARG A 656 -2.74 -15.22 63.49
N GLY A 657 -1.75 -14.35 63.30
CA GLY A 657 -0.34 -14.71 63.32
C GLY A 657 0.57 -13.54 62.96
N ARG A 658 1.87 -13.70 63.25
CA ARG A 658 2.95 -12.70 63.08
C ARG A 658 2.83 -11.91 61.76
N ALA A 659 3.29 -10.66 61.75
CA ALA A 659 3.32 -9.76 60.59
C ALA A 659 4.04 -10.29 59.32
N SER A 660 4.56 -11.51 59.35
CA SER A 660 5.23 -12.24 58.28
C SER A 660 4.46 -13.46 57.75
N ALA A 661 3.26 -13.76 58.25
CA ALA A 661 2.47 -14.92 57.81
C ALA A 661 1.95 -14.72 56.37
N PRO A 662 1.99 -15.74 55.48
CA PRO A 662 1.40 -15.67 54.15
C PRO A 662 -0.09 -15.36 54.20
N ARG A 663 -0.59 -14.64 53.19
CA ARG A 663 -2.02 -14.44 52.97
C ARG A 663 -2.48 -15.36 51.85
N LEU A 664 -3.51 -16.18 52.11
CA LEU A 664 -4.13 -17.07 51.13
C LEU A 664 -5.48 -16.51 50.68
N PHE A 665 -5.72 -16.56 49.37
CA PHE A 665 -7.01 -16.23 48.77
C PHE A 665 -7.50 -17.42 47.96
N SER A 666 -8.66 -17.97 48.31
CA SER A 666 -9.35 -18.98 47.50
C SER A 666 -9.96 -18.32 46.27
N CYS A 667 -9.81 -18.93 45.10
CA CYS A 667 -10.14 -18.32 43.83
C CYS A 667 -10.58 -19.39 42.81
N ALA A 668 -11.69 -19.15 42.11
CA ALA A 668 -12.15 -20.02 41.04
C ALA A 668 -11.19 -19.95 39.83
N GLU A 669 -11.04 -21.06 39.10
CA GLU A 669 -10.07 -21.15 37.99
C GLU A 669 -10.38 -20.21 36.81
N ASP A 670 -11.65 -19.92 36.61
CA ASP A 670 -12.18 -19.02 35.57
C ASP A 670 -12.10 -17.54 35.95
N SER A 671 -11.89 -17.24 37.25
CA SER A 671 -11.80 -15.86 37.72
C SER A 671 -10.64 -15.08 37.05
N PRO A 672 -10.81 -13.77 36.81
CA PRO A 672 -9.75 -12.93 36.24
C PRO A 672 -8.45 -12.95 37.06
N VAL A 673 -8.58 -12.93 38.39
CA VAL A 673 -7.44 -12.95 39.33
C VAL A 673 -6.58 -14.20 39.14
N TRP A 674 -7.22 -15.37 39.02
CA TRP A 674 -6.50 -16.63 38.83
C TRP A 674 -5.80 -16.67 37.48
N ARG A 675 -6.50 -16.28 36.40
CA ARG A 675 -5.97 -16.27 35.03
C ARG A 675 -4.71 -15.38 34.92
N VAL A 676 -4.79 -14.13 35.38
CA VAL A 676 -3.65 -13.18 35.33
C VAL A 676 -2.45 -13.69 36.14
N ALA A 677 -2.69 -14.28 37.31
CA ALA A 677 -1.62 -14.84 38.14
C ALA A 677 -0.85 -15.99 37.44
N GLY A 678 -1.46 -16.66 36.46
CA GLY A 678 -0.82 -17.74 35.71
C GLY A 678 0.21 -17.28 34.69
N GLY A 679 0.06 -16.06 34.16
CA GLY A 679 0.97 -15.46 33.18
C GLY A 679 1.88 -14.38 33.76
N ARG A 680 1.78 -14.07 35.06
CA ARG A 680 2.57 -13.01 35.69
C ARG A 680 3.97 -13.50 36.07
N GLU A 681 5.00 -12.95 35.42
CA GLU A 681 6.40 -13.33 35.65
C GLU A 681 7.14 -12.40 36.63
N ALA A 682 6.72 -11.14 36.76
CA ALA A 682 7.36 -10.15 37.62
C ALA A 682 6.38 -9.10 38.18
N THR A 683 6.86 -8.29 39.12
CA THR A 683 6.16 -7.12 39.68
C THR A 683 7.17 -6.02 40.05
N LEU A 684 6.75 -4.75 40.11
CA LEU A 684 7.65 -3.63 40.40
C LEU A 684 7.86 -3.40 41.91
N ASP A 685 9.02 -2.85 42.30
CA ASP A 685 9.40 -2.66 43.70
C ASP A 685 8.56 -1.61 44.45
N ASN A 686 8.08 -0.56 43.78
CA ASN A 686 7.18 0.44 44.37
C ASN A 686 5.82 -0.15 44.80
N TYR A 687 5.44 -1.32 44.24
CA TYR A 687 4.26 -2.07 44.64
C TYR A 687 4.48 -2.89 45.94
N MET A 688 5.70 -2.95 46.48
CA MET A 688 6.11 -3.82 47.60
C MET A 688 6.12 -3.15 48.99
N ALA A 689 5.04 -2.46 49.37
CA ALA A 689 4.86 -1.92 50.74
C ALA A 689 4.48 -2.96 51.85
N GLY A 690 4.41 -4.27 51.56
CA GLY A 690 3.98 -5.32 52.52
C GLY A 690 5.04 -6.40 52.79
N ALA A 691 5.16 -6.86 54.05
CA ALA A 691 6.17 -7.84 54.48
C ALA A 691 5.81 -9.32 54.18
N SER A 692 4.53 -9.64 53.96
CA SER A 692 4.02 -11.00 53.79
C SER A 692 3.72 -11.36 52.33
N PRO A 693 4.07 -12.58 51.87
CA PRO A 693 3.68 -13.05 50.54
C PRO A 693 2.16 -13.24 50.42
N VAL A 694 1.64 -13.08 49.21
CA VAL A 694 0.23 -13.32 48.88
C VAL A 694 0.14 -14.46 47.89
N LEU A 695 -0.65 -15.47 48.24
CA LEU A 695 -0.84 -16.70 47.50
C LEU A 695 -2.31 -16.84 47.11
N LEU A 696 -2.57 -17.24 45.87
CA LEU A 696 -3.89 -17.69 45.42
C LEU A 696 -3.92 -19.21 45.49
N VAL A 697 -5.00 -19.77 46.01
CA VAL A 697 -5.27 -21.22 45.97
C VAL A 697 -6.53 -21.47 45.17
N ARG A 698 -6.50 -22.53 44.37
CA ARG A 698 -7.66 -22.96 43.60
C ARG A 698 -8.81 -23.27 44.57
N GLU A 699 -10.00 -22.83 44.24
CA GLU A 699 -11.19 -23.16 45.03
C GLU A 699 -11.33 -24.67 45.23
N GLY A 700 -11.66 -25.08 46.47
CA GLY A 700 -11.74 -26.48 46.86
C GLY A 700 -10.40 -27.19 47.09
N ALA A 701 -9.26 -26.60 46.73
CA ALA A 701 -7.94 -27.19 46.98
C ALA A 701 -7.59 -27.23 48.47
N VAL A 702 -8.16 -26.32 49.26
CA VAL A 702 -8.07 -26.32 50.72
C VAL A 702 -9.47 -26.33 51.32
N PRO A 703 -9.80 -27.29 52.21
CA PRO A 703 -11.13 -27.39 52.81
C PRO A 703 -11.39 -26.27 53.82
N ASP A 704 -12.66 -25.95 54.04
CA ASP A 704 -13.06 -25.01 55.09
C ASP A 704 -12.74 -25.55 56.50
N GLY A 705 -12.36 -24.66 57.41
CA GLY A 705 -12.07 -24.96 58.81
C GLY A 705 -10.63 -24.66 59.25
N LYS A 706 -10.27 -25.07 60.48
CA LYS A 706 -8.92 -24.90 61.04
C LYS A 706 -7.98 -25.98 60.47
N ALA A 707 -6.86 -25.54 59.93
CA ALA A 707 -5.79 -26.41 59.45
C ALA A 707 -4.42 -25.86 59.85
N LYS A 708 -3.46 -26.77 60.00
CA LYS A 708 -2.04 -26.37 60.06
C LYS A 708 -1.52 -26.36 58.64
N VAL A 709 -1.02 -25.21 58.20
CA VAL A 709 -0.50 -25.05 56.84
C VAL A 709 0.97 -24.73 56.90
N THR A 710 1.77 -25.58 56.28
CA THR A 710 3.22 -25.41 56.15
C THR A 710 3.53 -24.82 54.79
N PHE A 711 4.28 -23.73 54.78
CA PHE A 711 4.62 -22.99 53.57
C PHE A 711 6.12 -23.01 53.32
N THR A 712 6.47 -23.19 52.05
CA THR A 712 7.75 -22.79 51.47
C THR A 712 7.46 -21.74 50.41
N VAL A 713 7.98 -20.53 50.60
CA VAL A 713 7.92 -19.44 49.61
C VAL A 713 9.35 -19.03 49.31
N PRO A 714 9.82 -19.17 48.05
CA PRO A 714 11.21 -18.90 47.71
C PRO A 714 11.54 -17.41 47.91
N LYS A 715 12.83 -17.13 48.08
CA LYS A 715 13.32 -15.74 48.06
C LYS A 715 13.06 -15.17 46.67
N ALA A 716 12.32 -14.07 46.61
CA ALA A 716 12.14 -13.33 45.38
C ALA A 716 13.50 -12.88 44.83
N ARG A 717 13.73 -13.10 43.54
CA ARG A 717 14.92 -12.65 42.84
C ARG A 717 14.67 -11.23 42.32
N ASP A 718 15.63 -10.34 42.54
CA ASP A 718 15.60 -9.01 41.93
C ASP A 718 15.77 -9.19 40.41
N VAL A 719 14.93 -8.50 39.64
CA VAL A 719 14.94 -8.52 38.18
C VAL A 719 14.81 -7.11 37.64
N ARG A 720 15.30 -6.91 36.41
CA ARG A 720 14.93 -5.76 35.60
C ARG A 720 13.72 -6.18 34.77
N VAL A 721 12.64 -5.42 34.90
CA VAL A 721 11.43 -5.61 34.12
C VAL A 721 11.54 -4.74 32.89
N GLU A 722 11.51 -5.37 31.72
CA GLU A 722 11.43 -4.68 30.43
C GLU A 722 10.01 -4.13 30.24
N LEU A 723 9.92 -2.85 29.86
CA LEU A 723 8.70 -2.11 29.59
C LEU A 723 8.90 -1.30 28.31
N SER A 724 7.81 -0.88 27.69
CA SER A 724 7.87 -0.17 26.42
C SER A 724 6.81 0.90 26.33
N ASN A 725 7.16 2.06 25.80
CA ASN A 725 6.18 3.01 25.27
C ASN A 725 5.95 2.69 23.79
N LEU A 726 4.82 3.12 23.22
CA LEU A 726 4.62 3.12 21.77
C LEU A 726 4.74 4.53 21.24
N ALA A 727 5.55 4.72 20.21
CA ALA A 727 5.79 6.03 19.60
C ALA A 727 5.91 5.92 18.08
N ALA A 728 5.11 6.72 17.39
CA ALA A 728 5.14 6.89 15.94
C ALA A 728 4.91 8.35 15.58
N TYR A 729 5.27 8.77 14.37
CA TYR A 729 4.97 10.12 13.91
C TYR A 729 4.52 10.17 12.45
N LEU A 730 3.79 11.24 12.14
CA LEU A 730 3.48 11.67 10.79
C LEU A 730 4.49 12.76 10.38
N PRO A 731 5.27 12.55 9.30
CA PRO A 731 6.26 13.53 8.85
C PRO A 731 5.64 14.87 8.41
N GLY A 732 6.25 15.97 8.85
CA GLY A 732 5.90 17.33 8.46
C GLY A 732 6.41 17.76 7.08
N GLY A 733 6.18 19.04 6.76
CA GLY A 733 6.65 19.72 5.56
C GLY A 733 7.90 20.55 5.82
N GLU A 734 7.73 21.86 5.90
CA GLU A 734 8.84 22.83 5.91
C GLU A 734 9.75 22.74 7.15
N ALA A 735 9.20 22.32 8.29
CA ALA A 735 9.92 22.14 9.56
C ALA A 735 9.74 20.70 10.06
N SER A 736 9.98 19.73 9.17
CA SER A 736 9.75 18.30 9.44
C SER A 736 10.60 17.73 10.59
N ASP A 737 11.65 18.43 11.01
CA ASP A 737 12.49 18.07 12.16
C ASP A 737 11.98 18.65 13.50
N GLU A 738 10.93 19.48 13.48
CA GLU A 738 10.22 19.95 14.68
C GLU A 738 8.94 19.12 14.92
N PHE A 739 8.54 18.97 16.19
CA PHE A 739 7.46 18.06 16.58
C PHE A 739 6.40 18.70 17.48
N VAL A 740 5.13 18.37 17.25
CA VAL A 740 4.08 18.45 18.27
C VAL A 740 3.78 17.03 18.75
N LEU A 741 3.83 16.80 20.06
CA LEU A 741 3.57 15.48 20.66
C LEU A 741 2.13 15.41 21.16
N VAL A 742 1.41 14.37 20.78
CA VAL A 742 0.08 14.03 21.30
C VAL A 742 0.23 12.75 22.11
N THR A 743 -0.02 12.82 23.41
CA THR A 743 0.37 11.76 24.34
C THR A 743 -0.76 11.31 25.26
N ALA A 744 -0.69 10.09 25.76
CA ALA A 744 -1.51 9.57 26.84
C ALA A 744 -0.80 8.36 27.47
N HIS A 745 -1.22 7.92 28.66
CA HIS A 745 -0.85 6.60 29.16
C HIS A 745 -1.87 5.53 28.79
N TYR A 746 -1.43 4.28 28.73
CA TYR A 746 -2.30 3.13 28.41
C TYR A 746 -2.26 2.02 29.47
N ASP A 747 -1.58 2.25 30.60
CA ASP A 747 -1.62 1.37 31.78
C ASP A 747 -2.61 1.84 32.83
N HIS A 748 -3.09 0.90 33.64
CA HIS A 748 -3.94 1.19 34.80
C HIS A 748 -3.54 0.35 36.02
N ILE A 749 -4.41 0.29 37.04
CA ILE A 749 -4.13 -0.28 38.36
C ILE A 749 -4.18 -1.83 38.38
N GLY A 750 -4.80 -2.45 37.38
CA GLY A 750 -4.94 -3.90 37.29
C GLY A 750 -6.03 -4.48 38.18
N ILE A 751 -5.79 -5.69 38.69
CA ILE A 751 -6.75 -6.42 39.53
C ILE A 751 -6.43 -6.20 41.00
N ARG A 752 -7.43 -5.80 41.81
CA ARG A 752 -7.29 -5.67 43.29
C ARG A 752 -8.05 -6.78 44.02
N LEU A 753 -7.39 -7.36 45.03
CA LEU A 753 -8.00 -8.40 45.87
C LEU A 753 -8.87 -7.80 46.98
N GLY A 754 -10.17 -8.14 47.00
CA GLY A 754 -11.00 -8.17 48.21
C GLY A 754 -12.04 -7.05 48.42
N GLY A 755 -13.21 -7.15 47.78
CA GLY A 755 -14.42 -6.49 48.32
C GLY A 755 -15.64 -6.31 47.40
N ALA A 756 -15.48 -6.29 46.08
CA ALA A 756 -16.56 -6.11 45.12
C ALA A 756 -16.77 -7.36 44.25
N ASP A 757 -17.93 -7.47 43.61
CA ASP A 757 -18.25 -8.57 42.69
C ASP A 757 -17.37 -8.50 41.42
N ASP A 758 -16.99 -7.29 41.02
CA ASP A 758 -15.96 -7.02 40.04
C ASP A 758 -14.63 -6.63 40.72
N VAL A 759 -13.53 -7.13 40.17
CA VAL A 759 -12.17 -7.01 40.70
C VAL A 759 -11.20 -6.42 39.68
N VAL A 760 -11.65 -6.18 38.46
CA VAL A 760 -10.85 -5.59 37.38
C VAL A 760 -11.04 -4.08 37.40
N PHE A 761 -9.94 -3.33 37.32
CA PHE A 761 -9.98 -1.87 37.29
C PHE A 761 -9.74 -1.49 35.84
N ASN A 762 -10.81 -1.33 35.07
CA ASN A 762 -10.73 -1.17 33.63
C ASN A 762 -10.30 0.22 33.20
N GLY A 763 -10.46 1.26 34.03
CA GLY A 763 -9.93 2.60 33.76
C GLY A 763 -10.51 3.20 32.49
N ALA A 764 -11.82 3.03 32.29
CA ALA A 764 -12.48 3.47 31.07
C ALA A 764 -12.34 4.98 30.89
N ASP A 765 -12.65 5.79 31.91
CA ASP A 765 -12.47 7.24 31.80
C ASP A 765 -11.01 7.64 31.97
N ASP A 766 -10.32 7.10 32.97
CA ASP A 766 -8.98 7.50 33.37
C ASP A 766 -7.96 7.51 32.22
N ASN A 767 -7.64 6.33 31.67
CA ASN A 767 -6.57 6.17 30.69
C ASN A 767 -7.04 5.59 29.34
N ALA A 768 -8.08 4.76 29.31
CA ALA A 768 -8.56 4.21 28.06
C ALA A 768 -9.08 5.32 27.12
N THR A 769 -9.73 6.36 27.64
CA THR A 769 -10.16 7.50 26.80
C THR A 769 -8.98 8.30 26.24
N GLY A 770 -7.92 8.52 27.03
CA GLY A 770 -6.70 9.19 26.57
C GLY A 770 -6.00 8.42 25.46
N ALA A 771 -5.70 7.13 25.70
CA ALA A 771 -5.05 6.26 24.72
C ALA A 771 -5.91 6.06 23.45
N ALA A 772 -7.22 5.86 23.59
CA ALA A 772 -8.15 5.82 22.46
C ALA A 772 -8.16 7.14 21.69
N GLY A 773 -8.04 8.28 22.39
CA GLY A 773 -7.90 9.61 21.80
C GLY A 773 -6.65 9.75 20.95
N VAL A 774 -5.49 9.34 21.46
CA VAL A 774 -4.22 9.34 20.71
C VAL A 774 -4.36 8.48 19.45
N VAL A 775 -4.89 7.26 19.57
CA VAL A 775 -5.08 6.35 18.42
C VAL A 775 -6.06 6.93 17.40
N ALA A 776 -7.19 7.48 17.84
CA ALA A 776 -8.19 8.05 16.94
C ALA A 776 -7.64 9.29 16.19
N LEU A 777 -6.86 10.13 16.87
CA LEU A 777 -6.19 11.26 16.24
C LEU A 777 -5.11 10.78 15.27
N ALA A 778 -4.30 9.79 15.64
CA ALA A 778 -3.27 9.21 14.78
C ALA A 778 -3.87 8.64 13.48
N GLU A 779 -4.95 7.84 13.59
CA GLU A 779 -5.70 7.31 12.45
C GLU A 779 -6.25 8.43 11.56
N TRP A 780 -6.78 9.50 12.17
CA TRP A 780 -7.33 10.63 11.43
C TRP A 780 -6.25 11.44 10.73
N PHE A 781 -5.15 11.80 11.40
CA PHE A 781 -4.07 12.59 10.82
C PHE A 781 -3.41 11.83 9.66
N ALA A 782 -3.13 10.54 9.83
CA ALA A 782 -2.53 9.71 8.80
C ALA A 782 -3.41 9.57 7.54
N THR A 783 -4.74 9.52 7.73
CA THR A 783 -5.69 9.43 6.60
C THR A 783 -6.11 10.79 6.06
N SER A 784 -6.03 11.87 6.84
CA SER A 784 -6.51 13.21 6.46
C SER A 784 -5.88 13.81 5.20
N GLY A 785 -4.73 13.28 4.77
CA GLY A 785 -3.96 13.88 3.70
C GLY A 785 -3.44 15.27 4.04
N LEU A 786 -3.31 15.65 5.33
CA LEU A 786 -2.64 16.87 5.76
C LEU A 786 -1.10 16.70 5.73
N ARG A 787 -0.37 17.81 5.73
CA ARG A 787 1.11 17.91 5.73
C ARG A 787 1.35 19.25 6.33
N LEU A 788 1.43 19.21 7.64
CA LEU A 788 1.59 20.38 8.49
C LEU A 788 3.05 20.81 8.40
N ARG A 789 3.32 22.06 8.74
CA ARG A 789 4.69 22.56 8.80
C ARG A 789 5.61 21.65 9.65
N ARG A 790 5.18 21.29 10.86
CA ARG A 790 5.89 20.39 11.80
C ARG A 790 5.41 18.94 11.69
N SER A 791 6.24 18.01 12.12
CA SER A 791 5.85 16.62 12.34
C SER A 791 4.91 16.51 13.55
N VAL A 792 4.01 15.52 13.54
CA VAL A 792 3.14 15.23 14.70
C VAL A 792 3.44 13.82 15.19
N ALA A 793 3.90 13.70 16.44
CA ALA A 793 4.21 12.43 17.08
C ALA A 793 3.06 11.99 17.99
N PHE A 794 2.70 10.72 17.93
CA PHE A 794 1.68 10.07 18.75
C PHE A 794 2.37 9.09 19.68
N VAL A 795 2.22 9.28 20.99
CA VAL A 795 2.96 8.50 21.99
C VAL A 795 2.02 7.98 23.07
N CYS A 796 2.02 6.67 23.29
CA CYS A 796 1.31 6.03 24.40
C CYS A 796 2.34 5.53 25.43
N PHE A 797 2.29 6.06 26.66
CA PHE A 797 3.22 5.73 27.74
C PHE A 797 2.71 4.56 28.60
N SER A 798 3.64 3.71 29.05
CA SER A 798 3.35 2.72 30.10
C SER A 798 3.87 3.16 31.47
N GLY A 799 3.31 2.63 32.54
CA GLY A 799 3.79 2.83 33.91
C GLY A 799 3.53 4.23 34.49
N GLU A 800 2.53 4.96 34.01
CA GLU A 800 2.07 6.23 34.61
C GLU A 800 1.70 6.00 36.08
N GLU A 801 0.86 4.99 36.31
CA GLU A 801 0.33 4.60 37.63
C GLU A 801 1.40 4.11 38.59
N LYS A 802 2.60 3.88 38.05
CA LYS A 802 3.80 3.44 38.77
C LYS A 802 4.78 4.59 38.98
N GLY A 803 4.33 5.83 38.81
CA GLY A 803 5.09 7.05 39.04
C GLY A 803 5.73 7.61 37.78
N LEU A 804 4.96 7.71 36.69
CA LEU A 804 5.36 8.31 35.42
C LEU A 804 6.56 7.60 34.77
N LEU A 805 6.66 6.29 34.91
CA LEU A 805 7.88 5.57 34.50
C LEU A 805 8.15 5.71 32.99
N GLY A 806 7.11 5.56 32.16
CA GLY A 806 7.22 5.63 30.70
C GLY A 806 7.57 7.01 30.18
N SER A 807 6.82 8.04 30.60
CA SER A 807 7.08 9.43 30.19
C SER A 807 8.42 9.96 30.72
N ARG A 808 8.84 9.57 31.93
CA ARG A 808 10.19 9.88 32.43
C ARG A 808 11.27 9.22 31.60
N ALA A 809 11.13 7.93 31.29
CA ALA A 809 12.10 7.22 30.47
C ALA A 809 12.21 7.83 29.07
N PHE A 810 11.07 8.19 28.47
CA PHE A 810 11.03 8.86 27.16
C PHE A 810 11.69 10.25 27.22
N ALA A 811 11.39 11.07 28.24
CA ALA A 811 12.00 12.39 28.38
C ALA A 811 13.50 12.32 28.75
N GLU A 812 13.96 11.25 29.41
CA GLU A 812 15.37 11.02 29.74
C GLU A 812 16.20 10.54 28.54
N ARG A 813 15.62 9.70 27.69
CA ARG A 813 16.26 9.15 26.49
C ARG A 813 15.34 9.31 25.28
N PRO A 814 15.07 10.55 24.87
CA PRO A 814 14.08 10.80 23.84
C PRO A 814 14.60 10.31 22.48
N PRO A 815 13.75 9.68 21.66
CA PRO A 815 14.12 9.30 20.28
C PRO A 815 14.25 10.53 19.35
N ILE A 816 13.88 11.71 19.84
CA ILE A 816 13.96 13.00 19.15
C ILE A 816 14.63 14.04 20.05
N ASP A 817 15.17 15.09 19.46
CA ASP A 817 15.67 16.23 20.23
C ASP A 817 14.52 16.98 20.90
N LEU A 818 14.53 17.09 22.24
CA LEU A 818 13.46 17.79 22.98
C LEU A 818 13.44 19.29 22.69
N ASP A 819 14.56 19.90 22.29
CA ASP A 819 14.57 21.31 21.87
C ASP A 819 13.78 21.51 20.56
N LYS A 820 13.58 20.43 19.80
CA LYS A 820 12.76 20.40 18.58
C LYS A 820 11.28 20.11 18.84
N VAL A 821 10.90 19.79 20.08
CA VAL A 821 9.50 19.66 20.46
C VAL A 821 8.89 21.05 20.70
N CYS A 822 7.91 21.41 19.87
CA CYS A 822 7.14 22.65 19.96
C CYS A 822 6.21 22.65 21.19
N ALA A 823 5.46 21.56 21.39
CA ALA A 823 4.57 21.37 22.52
C ALA A 823 4.25 19.90 22.75
N VAL A 824 3.83 19.57 23.97
CA VAL A 824 3.23 18.28 24.34
C VAL A 824 1.77 18.50 24.74
N VAL A 825 0.86 17.83 24.04
CA VAL A 825 -0.58 17.77 24.28
C VAL A 825 -0.89 16.41 24.89
N ASN A 826 -0.92 16.33 26.22
CA ASN A 826 -1.24 15.09 26.93
C ASN A 826 -2.75 14.95 27.16
N LEU A 827 -3.31 13.75 27.00
CA LEU A 827 -4.75 13.48 27.03
C LEU A 827 -5.12 12.61 28.23
N GLU A 828 -6.04 13.07 29.08
CA GLU A 828 -6.49 12.34 30.27
C GLU A 828 -7.98 12.57 30.55
N MET A 829 -8.71 11.54 30.98
CA MET A 829 -10.13 11.65 31.40
C MET A 829 -10.97 12.47 30.40
N LEU A 830 -11.14 11.99 29.17
CA LEU A 830 -11.89 12.71 28.12
C LEU A 830 -13.36 12.28 28.02
N GLY A 831 -13.74 11.21 28.71
CA GLY A 831 -14.95 10.45 28.46
C GLY A 831 -16.15 10.83 29.30
N ARG A 832 -15.94 11.32 30.53
CA ARG A 832 -16.99 11.42 31.54
C ARG A 832 -17.16 12.85 32.08
N PRO A 833 -17.98 13.68 31.42
CA PRO A 833 -18.24 15.04 31.90
C PRO A 833 -19.07 15.06 33.19
N GLU A 834 -19.01 16.17 33.94
CA GLU A 834 -19.89 16.40 35.10
C GLU A 834 -21.37 16.22 34.73
N PRO A 835 -22.21 15.63 35.60
CA PRO A 835 -23.64 15.48 35.33
C PRO A 835 -24.31 16.80 34.93
N GLY A 836 -24.88 16.83 33.73
CA GLY A 836 -25.58 18.01 33.19
C GLY A 836 -24.69 19.03 32.46
N LYS A 837 -23.36 18.81 32.40
CA LYS A 837 -22.44 19.58 31.56
C LYS A 837 -21.99 18.74 30.36
N ARG A 838 -21.80 19.38 29.21
CA ARG A 838 -21.22 18.75 28.00
C ARG A 838 -20.38 19.76 27.24
N TYR A 839 -19.48 19.25 26.40
CA TYR A 839 -18.60 20.00 25.52
C TYR A 839 -17.80 21.07 26.25
N TYR A 840 -17.08 20.63 27.28
CA TYR A 840 -16.09 21.45 27.96
C TYR A 840 -14.79 20.66 28.11
N ALA A 841 -13.69 21.37 28.33
CA ALA A 841 -12.41 20.81 28.71
C ALA A 841 -11.69 21.78 29.64
N TRP A 842 -10.69 21.30 30.36
CA TRP A 842 -9.79 22.08 31.20
C TRP A 842 -8.35 21.63 30.95
N ILE A 843 -7.40 22.51 31.27
CA ILE A 843 -5.97 22.33 30.98
C ILE A 843 -5.21 22.41 32.30
N THR A 844 -4.25 21.51 32.53
CA THR A 844 -3.40 21.56 33.73
C THR A 844 -2.44 22.75 33.68
N GLY A 845 -2.23 23.44 34.81
CA GLY A 845 -1.29 24.57 34.89
C GLY A 845 -1.47 25.67 33.83
N PRO A 846 -2.69 26.16 33.57
CA PRO A 846 -2.99 27.03 32.42
C PRO A 846 -2.26 28.38 32.49
N GLU A 847 -1.80 28.82 33.66
CA GLU A 847 -1.06 30.06 33.88
C GLU A 847 0.46 29.90 33.69
N LEU A 848 0.98 28.68 33.51
CA LEU A 848 2.42 28.43 33.39
C LEU A 848 2.98 28.74 31.99
N SER A 849 2.13 28.84 30.96
CA SER A 849 2.54 29.12 29.58
C SER A 849 1.43 29.81 28.80
N ASP A 850 1.72 30.26 27.58
CA ASP A 850 0.72 30.75 26.63
C ASP A 850 -0.07 29.61 25.92
N PHE A 851 0.13 28.34 26.30
CA PHE A 851 -0.49 27.18 25.65
C PHE A 851 -2.02 27.26 25.63
N ALA A 852 -2.64 27.57 26.78
CA ALA A 852 -4.10 27.65 26.89
C ALA A 852 -4.68 28.73 25.96
N GLU A 853 -4.02 29.88 25.84
CA GLU A 853 -4.41 30.96 24.93
C GLU A 853 -4.31 30.54 23.46
N ARG A 854 -3.26 29.78 23.12
CA ARG A 854 -3.02 29.29 21.75
C ARG A 854 -4.01 28.24 21.29
N VAL A 855 -4.45 27.35 22.17
CA VAL A 855 -5.42 26.29 21.81
C VAL A 855 -6.88 26.75 21.93
N ALA A 856 -7.18 27.79 22.73
CA ALA A 856 -8.54 28.28 22.94
C ALA A 856 -9.33 28.63 21.66
N PRO A 857 -8.74 29.19 20.58
CA PRO A 857 -9.43 29.38 19.31
C PRO A 857 -9.96 28.06 18.71
N ALA A 858 -9.16 26.99 18.73
CA ALA A 858 -9.56 25.68 18.21
C ALA A 858 -10.74 25.08 18.98
N PHE A 859 -10.70 25.17 20.31
CA PHE A 859 -11.79 24.72 21.17
C PHE A 859 -13.09 25.49 20.91
N ARG A 860 -13.03 26.83 20.81
CA ARG A 860 -14.20 27.65 20.47
C ARG A 860 -14.78 27.34 19.10
N ARG A 861 -13.95 27.08 18.08
CA ARG A 861 -14.42 26.70 16.73
C ARG A 861 -15.20 25.38 16.74
N ASN A 862 -14.88 24.50 17.68
CA ASN A 862 -15.54 23.20 17.86
C ASN A 862 -16.66 23.23 18.91
N GLY A 863 -17.05 24.40 19.42
CA GLY A 863 -18.10 24.53 20.43
C GLY A 863 -17.78 23.85 21.76
N VAL A 864 -16.49 23.76 22.11
CA VAL A 864 -16.01 23.21 23.39
C VAL A 864 -15.50 24.37 24.26
N ASP A 865 -16.05 24.50 25.46
CA ASP A 865 -15.65 25.54 26.41
C ASP A 865 -14.40 25.12 27.18
N LEU A 866 -13.34 25.94 27.14
CA LEU A 866 -12.22 25.80 28.05
C LEU A 866 -12.55 26.47 29.39
N VAL A 867 -12.67 25.67 30.45
CA VAL A 867 -13.07 26.11 31.79
C VAL A 867 -11.94 25.96 32.80
N GLY A 868 -11.99 26.75 33.88
CA GLY A 868 -11.10 26.55 35.01
C GLY A 868 -11.51 25.33 35.83
N PHE A 869 -10.53 24.60 36.37
CA PHE A 869 -10.73 23.46 37.24
C PHE A 869 -9.86 23.58 38.50
N GLU A 870 -10.45 23.38 39.67
CA GLU A 870 -9.81 23.68 40.96
C GLU A 870 -8.52 22.87 41.20
N LEU A 871 -8.45 21.64 40.70
CA LEU A 871 -7.29 20.75 40.87
C LEU A 871 -6.30 20.82 39.70
N ALA A 872 -6.52 21.66 38.68
CA ALA A 872 -5.70 21.69 37.47
C ALA A 872 -4.20 21.93 37.75
N ASP A 873 -3.87 22.81 38.70
CA ASP A 873 -2.48 23.09 39.07
C ASP A 873 -1.84 21.95 39.86
N ALA A 874 -2.62 21.25 40.69
CA ALA A 874 -2.14 20.09 41.44
C ALA A 874 -1.83 18.92 40.48
N LEU A 875 -2.73 18.69 39.51
CA LEU A 875 -2.61 17.62 38.52
C LEU A 875 -1.48 17.86 37.51
N PHE A 876 -1.13 19.12 37.21
CA PHE A 876 0.07 19.45 36.43
C PHE A 876 1.35 18.80 36.98
N GLY A 877 1.43 18.63 38.31
CA GLY A 877 2.56 18.02 39.00
C GLY A 877 2.51 16.49 39.10
N ALA A 878 1.49 15.84 38.54
CA ALA A 878 1.21 14.42 38.75
C ALA A 878 0.94 13.63 37.45
N SER A 879 0.97 14.27 36.28
CA SER A 879 0.62 13.67 34.98
C SER A 879 1.84 13.57 34.05
N ASP A 880 1.70 12.82 32.95
CA ASP A 880 2.75 12.54 31.95
C ASP A 880 3.30 13.78 31.23
N ASN A 881 2.65 14.94 31.34
CA ASN A 881 3.21 16.20 30.85
C ASN A 881 4.44 16.66 31.65
N LEU A 882 4.53 16.27 32.94
CA LEU A 882 5.53 16.78 33.88
C LEU A 882 6.99 16.52 33.45
N PRO A 883 7.40 15.31 33.03
CA PRO A 883 8.80 15.04 32.68
C PRO A 883 9.33 15.87 31.51
N PHE A 884 8.45 16.30 30.61
CA PHE A 884 8.74 17.21 29.50
C PHE A 884 8.78 18.66 29.97
N ALA A 885 7.78 19.09 30.76
CA ALA A 885 7.75 20.42 31.36
C ALA A 885 9.02 20.69 32.18
N ALA A 886 9.46 19.74 33.00
CA ALA A 886 10.68 19.86 33.80
C ALA A 886 11.97 20.05 32.97
N ARG A 887 11.93 19.72 31.67
CA ARG A 887 13.03 19.90 30.72
C ARG A 887 12.90 21.16 29.85
N GLY A 888 11.88 21.99 30.09
CA GLY A 888 11.68 23.25 29.37
C GLY A 888 10.85 23.11 28.09
N VAL A 889 10.17 22.00 27.87
CA VAL A 889 9.16 21.86 26.80
C VAL A 889 7.81 22.33 27.35
N VAL A 890 7.08 23.17 26.61
CA VAL A 890 5.71 23.55 27.00
C VAL A 890 4.81 22.31 26.87
N ALA A 891 4.37 21.76 28.00
CA ALA A 891 3.70 20.48 28.08
C ALA A 891 2.54 20.54 29.08
N HIS A 892 1.32 20.29 28.59
CA HIS A 892 0.09 20.37 29.39
C HIS A 892 -0.82 19.19 29.11
N SER A 893 -1.59 18.81 30.12
CA SER A 893 -2.64 17.80 30.00
C SER A 893 -3.97 18.50 29.75
N ILE A 894 -4.73 17.99 28.79
CA ILE A 894 -6.09 18.39 28.49
C ILE A 894 -7.00 17.28 28.99
N SER A 895 -8.00 17.67 29.78
CA SER A 895 -9.01 16.77 30.30
C SER A 895 -10.41 17.35 30.12
N ALA A 896 -11.41 16.48 30.06
CA ALA A 896 -12.81 16.86 29.98
C ALA A 896 -13.68 16.18 31.06
N GLY A 897 -13.04 15.44 31.95
CA GLY A 897 -13.65 14.70 33.03
C GLY A 897 -13.82 15.52 34.29
N TYR A 898 -14.36 14.87 35.31
CA TYR A 898 -14.43 15.39 36.68
C TYR A 898 -14.06 14.27 37.64
N MET A 899 -13.70 14.62 38.87
CA MET A 899 -13.45 13.61 39.90
C MET A 899 -14.78 12.96 40.33
N HIS A 900 -14.89 11.64 40.21
CA HIS A 900 -16.07 10.86 40.58
C HIS A 900 -15.73 9.77 41.61
N ASP A 901 -16.73 9.28 42.34
CA ASP A 901 -16.54 8.37 43.49
C ASP A 901 -15.98 6.99 43.10
N ASP A 902 -16.22 6.58 41.85
CA ASP A 902 -15.73 5.36 41.21
C ASP A 902 -14.44 5.57 40.41
N TYR A 903 -13.81 6.74 40.47
CA TYR A 903 -12.50 6.98 39.87
C TYR A 903 -11.47 6.05 40.50
N HIS A 904 -10.64 5.42 39.67
CA HIS A 904 -9.73 4.34 40.09
C HIS A 904 -10.47 3.20 40.81
N GLY A 905 -11.70 2.91 40.38
CA GLY A 905 -12.56 1.83 40.86
C GLY A 905 -12.89 0.82 39.76
N PRO A 906 -13.45 -0.34 40.13
CA PRO A 906 -13.93 -1.33 39.15
C PRO A 906 -15.17 -0.84 38.40
N ASP A 907 -15.95 0.08 38.96
CA ASP A 907 -17.14 0.64 38.28
C ASP A 907 -16.79 1.72 37.21
N ASP A 908 -15.51 2.02 36.98
CA ASP A 908 -15.04 2.89 35.89
C ASP A 908 -15.08 2.15 34.54
N GLU A 909 -16.31 1.99 34.06
CA GLU A 909 -16.68 1.14 32.93
C GLU A 909 -17.07 1.92 31.67
N VAL A 910 -17.02 1.23 30.53
CA VAL A 910 -17.29 1.81 29.20
C VAL A 910 -18.70 2.39 29.08
N ASP A 911 -19.68 1.83 29.80
CA ASP A 911 -21.06 2.32 29.79
C ASP A 911 -21.24 3.69 30.48
N ARG A 912 -20.24 4.12 31.26
CA ARG A 912 -20.18 5.45 31.88
C ARG A 912 -19.65 6.54 30.95
N ILE A 913 -19.06 6.15 29.81
CA ILE A 913 -18.39 7.06 28.90
C ILE A 913 -19.40 7.73 27.95
N ASP A 914 -19.46 9.06 28.00
CA ASP A 914 -20.15 9.87 27.00
C ASP A 914 -19.27 10.02 25.76
N VAL A 915 -19.27 8.99 24.92
CA VAL A 915 -18.44 8.97 23.70
C VAL A 915 -18.78 10.13 22.75
N GLY A 916 -20.01 10.64 22.78
CA GLY A 916 -20.40 11.80 21.98
C GLY A 916 -19.71 13.08 22.46
N HIS A 917 -19.67 13.29 23.77
CA HIS A 917 -18.88 14.35 24.40
C HIS A 917 -17.38 14.21 24.06
N MET A 918 -16.81 13.03 24.33
CA MET A 918 -15.40 12.73 24.11
C MET A 918 -14.99 13.00 22.65
N THR A 919 -15.79 12.54 21.69
CA THR A 919 -15.50 12.72 20.26
C THR A 919 -15.48 14.20 19.88
N GLN A 920 -16.36 15.02 20.46
CA GLN A 920 -16.37 16.47 20.22
C GLN A 920 -15.13 17.15 20.80
N VAL A 921 -14.70 16.75 22.00
CA VAL A 921 -13.46 17.25 22.63
C VAL A 921 -12.23 16.84 21.79
N LEU A 922 -12.19 15.61 21.28
CA LEU A 922 -11.11 15.18 20.38
C LEU A 922 -11.06 15.97 19.06
N GLN A 923 -12.22 16.40 18.52
CA GLN A 923 -12.23 17.30 17.37
C GLN A 923 -11.62 18.68 17.69
N ALA A 924 -11.88 19.21 18.89
CA ALA A 924 -11.23 20.42 19.37
C ALA A 924 -9.71 20.26 19.53
N ILE A 925 -9.27 19.13 20.11
CA ILE A 925 -7.85 18.81 20.28
C ILE A 925 -7.15 18.66 18.92
N ARG A 926 -7.78 17.94 17.97
CA ARG A 926 -7.28 17.80 16.60
C ARG A 926 -6.97 19.17 15.98
N ASP A 927 -7.92 20.09 16.06
CA ASP A 927 -7.75 21.44 15.49
C ASP A 927 -6.69 22.25 16.25
N ALA A 928 -6.55 22.04 17.56
CA ALA A 928 -5.48 22.66 18.34
C ALA A 928 -4.10 22.13 17.93
N VAL A 929 -3.98 20.82 17.67
CA VAL A 929 -2.74 20.19 17.18
C VAL A 929 -2.41 20.69 15.78
N ILE A 930 -3.40 20.85 14.90
CA ILE A 930 -3.20 21.49 13.58
C ILE A 930 -2.66 22.90 13.75
N ASP A 931 -3.32 23.74 14.56
CA ASP A 931 -2.90 25.13 14.78
C ASP A 931 -1.45 25.20 15.32
N LEU A 932 -1.09 24.33 16.27
CA LEU A 932 0.26 24.25 16.83
C LEU A 932 1.31 23.73 15.84
N ALA A 933 0.96 22.74 15.04
CA ALA A 933 1.89 22.11 14.09
C ALA A 933 2.10 22.97 12.84
N ASP A 934 1.14 23.80 12.46
CA ASP A 934 1.21 24.64 11.25
C ASP A 934 1.65 26.08 11.51
N SER A 935 1.60 26.55 12.76
CA SER A 935 2.07 27.88 13.17
C SER A 935 3.57 28.09 12.93
N GLU A 936 4.03 29.30 12.59
CA GLU A 936 5.46 29.63 12.65
C GLU A 936 5.95 29.75 14.10
N ASP A 937 5.13 30.33 14.98
CA ASP A 937 5.45 30.58 16.38
C ASP A 937 5.33 29.32 17.26
N ARG A 938 6.15 29.27 18.32
CA ARG A 938 6.13 28.23 19.36
C ARG A 938 5.48 28.76 20.66
N PRO A 939 4.78 27.90 21.42
CA PRO A 939 4.39 28.22 22.79
C PRO A 939 5.59 28.54 23.69
N SER A 940 5.36 29.35 24.72
CA SER A 940 6.40 29.81 25.65
C SER A 940 5.89 29.84 27.10
N PHE A 941 6.80 29.63 28.05
CA PHE A 941 6.49 29.75 29.47
C PHE A 941 6.20 31.20 29.85
N SER A 942 5.25 31.39 30.78
CA SER A 942 5.00 32.67 31.42
C SER A 942 6.08 32.96 32.48
N ASP A 943 6.11 34.19 33.04
CA ASP A 943 6.99 34.51 34.18
C ASP A 943 6.79 33.55 35.37
N GLN A 944 5.56 33.07 35.58
CA GLN A 944 5.24 32.09 36.62
C GLN A 944 5.76 30.69 36.25
N GLY A 945 5.68 30.32 34.97
CA GLY A 945 6.27 29.11 34.42
C GLY A 945 7.78 29.06 34.57
N GLU A 946 8.48 30.15 34.23
CA GLU A 946 9.93 30.26 34.37
C GLU A 946 10.38 30.12 35.83
N GLN A 947 9.67 30.76 36.76
CA GLN A 947 9.93 30.58 38.20
C GLN A 947 9.65 29.15 38.68
N TRP A 948 8.64 28.47 38.10
CA TRP A 948 8.35 27.07 38.38
C TRP A 948 9.48 26.16 37.90
N LEU A 949 10.01 26.39 36.70
CA LEU A 949 11.17 25.68 36.13
C LEU A 949 12.42 25.87 37.00
N GLU A 950 12.71 27.10 37.42
CA GLU A 950 13.87 27.39 38.26
C GLU A 950 13.81 26.63 39.59
N ARG A 951 12.64 26.62 40.26
CA ARG A 951 12.44 25.85 41.50
C ARG A 951 12.59 24.34 41.30
N ARG A 952 12.29 23.81 40.11
CA ARG A 952 12.46 22.40 39.78
C ARG A 952 13.92 22.05 39.51
N ARG A 953 14.67 22.90 38.80
CA ARG A 953 16.11 22.70 38.57
C ARG A 953 16.94 22.69 39.88
N GLN A 954 16.41 23.30 40.95
CA GLN A 954 17.04 23.32 42.28
C GLN A 954 16.72 22.09 43.15
N LYS A 955 15.73 21.27 42.77
CA LYS A 955 15.33 20.05 43.48
C LYS A 955 15.87 18.81 42.77
#